data_AF-A0A812S6Q0-F1
#
_entry.id   AF-A0A812S6Q0-F1
#
_cell.length_a   1.000
_cell.length_b   1.000
_cell.length_c   1.000
_cell.angle_alpha   90.00
_cell.angle_beta   90.00
_cell.angle_gamma   90.00
#
_symmetry.space_group_name_H-M   'P 1'
#
loop_
_entity.id
_entity.type
_entity.pdbx_description
1 polymer ?
#
loop_
_entity_poly.entity_id
_entity_poly.type
_entity_poly.pdbx_seq_one_letter_code
_entity_poly.pdbx_strand_id
1 'polypeptide(L)'
;MKVPTTFNEMLLFNASVMGFGSNTWMNIILSQFDDMVRNVANSSRLQEECDVVSLVLAKYRGPINLPDFKAVTLASLRSLLPEDWDSSHEIAWGWLWENIEGLLSSMIGKPRQQEHALGNFFRYMEEQDSLRLTQQLFPVFFELAPAGQDFFQQSATRMHFISGRILTMTLDMYAAPRKMVEEISGIGLRHVGYAIPVEMFPPFVSAAVGLLQELTTNELAIEAFRWSLALISKILVRAITEGSTLVMKAINTNQKLMLEKAMEVCSRGQRANELLSITVGTQSISPFYWAIDSGATVCAVAMLEDLLTIRADRDVYYFGYDTLFTRHPEVIQRLCATAPTLMPTLLDGLVWRSRQTREGSRRVNYYVKHLIQDLEGNFSQNLEWLVAHGDPKIIRHPTVVMFADLLWYKLASYKFVLSKLYFLVIMVIFVTSQAIIPSHTGAEQTQEELIVMFTFRMMNYLGMMCKLMFSTIRKTCSDCASGNLNRSFCIPIPNFLFSAQDAANFCLMWLLIISCAQEPFILCLIFGQTGPNGFPLTTTCQGAEEFMGTYSITSFLAMMIYWALLLDLAIFSMRISAYVLVCGRMLGEVALFLCALTCIILAFSTSVSALYNEYPSIEGFYVWADVLFQMALEIYPEENYLDIAARSVFVFVPIAVFVFVVSIMLMNLLIAQLTQSYHDAYSNMQGYARLNRAAITANTLHALSRKRWSGFLAGLAMDQPLEFNEGDAS
;
A
#
# COMPACT_ATOMS: atom_id res chain seq x y z
N MET A 1 -49.37 -1.79 27.79
CA MET A 1 -48.67 -1.80 26.48
C MET A 1 -48.35 -0.36 26.11
N LYS A 2 -47.13 -0.09 25.65
CA LYS A 2 -46.77 1.23 25.13
C LYS A 2 -47.40 1.37 23.74
N VAL A 3 -48.14 2.44 23.49
CA VAL A 3 -48.71 2.71 22.16
C VAL A 3 -47.55 2.92 21.17
N PRO A 4 -47.55 2.23 20.01
CA PRO A 4 -46.53 2.42 18.98
C PRO A 4 -46.41 3.88 18.53
N THR A 5 -45.21 4.32 18.19
CA THR A 5 -44.97 5.71 17.72
C THR A 5 -44.44 5.77 16.29
N THR A 6 -44.14 4.62 15.68
CA THR A 6 -43.68 4.54 14.29
C THR A 6 -44.74 3.88 13.42
N PHE A 7 -44.76 4.21 12.11
CA PHE A 7 -45.70 3.61 11.15
C PHE A 7 -45.63 2.09 11.12
N ASN A 8 -44.42 1.53 11.02
CA ASN A 8 -44.23 0.08 10.96
C ASN A 8 -44.76 -0.63 12.21
N GLU A 9 -44.46 -0.11 13.40
CA GLU A 9 -44.95 -0.71 14.65
C GLU A 9 -46.47 -0.55 14.79
N MET A 10 -47.03 0.60 14.39
CA MET A 10 -48.48 0.83 14.44
C MET A 10 -49.23 -0.07 13.47
N LEU A 11 -48.69 -0.30 12.27
CA LEU A 11 -49.27 -1.19 11.28
C LEU A 11 -49.34 -2.64 11.78
N LEU A 12 -48.25 -3.14 12.38
CA LEU A 12 -48.24 -4.48 12.97
C LEU A 12 -49.17 -4.59 14.18
N PHE A 13 -49.24 -3.55 15.01
CA PHE A 13 -50.16 -3.49 16.14
C PHE A 13 -51.62 -3.55 15.66
N ASN A 14 -52.02 -2.70 14.72
CA ASN A 14 -53.38 -2.70 14.18
C ASN A 14 -53.70 -3.97 13.40
N ALA A 15 -52.73 -4.53 12.66
CA ALA A 15 -52.90 -5.85 12.03
C ALA A 15 -53.24 -6.91 13.09
N SER A 16 -52.55 -6.92 14.22
CA SER A 16 -52.82 -7.86 15.32
C SER A 16 -54.21 -7.65 15.94
N VAL A 17 -54.62 -6.39 16.15
CA VAL A 17 -55.93 -6.03 16.72
C VAL A 17 -57.08 -6.42 15.79
N MET A 18 -56.87 -6.28 14.47
CA MET A 18 -57.86 -6.65 13.44
C MET A 18 -57.89 -8.15 13.11
N GLY A 19 -57.12 -8.98 13.83
CA GLY A 19 -57.09 -10.44 13.65
C GLY A 19 -56.13 -10.93 12.56
N PHE A 20 -55.28 -10.06 12.00
CA PHE A 20 -54.28 -10.37 10.97
C PHE A 20 -52.87 -10.60 11.52
N GLY A 21 -52.67 -10.61 12.84
CA GLY A 21 -51.35 -10.71 13.47
C GLY A 21 -50.54 -11.97 13.12
N SER A 22 -51.19 -13.04 12.66
CA SER A 22 -50.53 -14.27 12.17
C SER A 22 -50.09 -14.20 10.71
N ASN A 23 -50.52 -13.19 9.94
CA ASN A 23 -50.29 -13.08 8.51
C ASN A 23 -48.94 -12.41 8.21
N THR A 24 -47.92 -13.21 7.87
CA THR A 24 -46.58 -12.68 7.58
C THR A 24 -46.46 -12.01 6.21
N TRP A 25 -47.44 -12.15 5.32
CA TRP A 25 -47.42 -11.51 3.99
C TRP A 25 -47.52 -9.98 4.06
N MET A 26 -48.22 -9.43 5.07
CA MET A 26 -48.29 -7.98 5.27
C MET A 26 -46.91 -7.38 5.57
N ASN A 27 -46.04 -8.13 6.28
CA ASN A 27 -44.65 -7.72 6.55
C ASN A 27 -43.82 -7.61 5.26
N ILE A 28 -44.12 -8.44 4.26
CA ILE A 28 -43.44 -8.41 2.96
C ILE A 28 -43.73 -7.09 2.26
N ILE A 29 -45.00 -6.70 2.18
CA ILE A 29 -45.41 -5.41 1.59
C ILE A 29 -44.86 -4.26 2.42
N LEU A 30 -45.01 -4.31 3.75
CA LEU A 30 -44.52 -3.28 4.67
C LEU A 30 -43.02 -2.99 4.46
N SER A 31 -42.21 -4.01 4.22
CA SER A 31 -40.77 -3.86 4.03
C SER A 31 -40.35 -3.09 2.77
N GLN A 32 -41.24 -2.90 1.78
CA GLN A 32 -41.01 -2.04 0.61
C GLN A 32 -42.06 -0.92 0.47
N PHE A 33 -42.93 -0.76 1.47
CA PHE A 33 -44.00 0.22 1.40
C PHE A 33 -43.48 1.65 1.38
N ASP A 34 -42.42 1.94 2.13
CA ASP A 34 -41.75 3.26 2.08
C ASP A 34 -41.21 3.57 0.68
N ASP A 35 -40.56 2.61 0.02
CA ASP A 35 -40.07 2.77 -1.36
C ASP A 35 -41.22 2.96 -2.36
N MET A 36 -42.33 2.23 -2.21
CA MET A 36 -43.53 2.42 -3.03
C MET A 36 -44.14 3.81 -2.85
N VAL A 37 -44.26 4.28 -1.60
CA VAL A 37 -44.81 5.61 -1.27
C VAL A 37 -43.94 6.71 -1.85
N ARG A 38 -42.61 6.66 -1.64
CA ARG A 38 -41.66 7.66 -2.17
C ARG A 38 -41.70 7.77 -3.69
N ASN A 39 -42.03 6.66 -4.37
CA ASN A 39 -42.01 6.57 -5.82
C ASN A 39 -43.39 6.65 -6.47
N VAL A 40 -44.46 7.02 -5.72
CA VAL A 40 -45.82 7.09 -6.26
C VAL A 40 -45.95 7.98 -7.50
N ALA A 41 -45.19 9.08 -7.55
CA ALA A 41 -45.21 10.01 -8.68
C ALA A 41 -44.49 9.46 -9.94
N ASN A 42 -43.68 8.41 -9.79
CA ASN A 42 -42.97 7.76 -10.89
C ASN A 42 -43.58 6.38 -11.14
N SER A 43 -44.56 6.31 -12.04
CA SER A 43 -45.29 5.09 -12.40
C SER A 43 -44.36 3.93 -12.79
N SER A 44 -43.27 4.21 -13.51
CA SER A 44 -42.31 3.19 -13.93
C SER A 44 -41.59 2.55 -12.73
N ARG A 45 -41.22 3.37 -11.75
CA ARG A 45 -40.52 2.97 -10.52
C ARG A 45 -41.44 2.26 -9.56
N LEU A 46 -42.66 2.77 -9.38
CA LEU A 46 -43.71 2.12 -8.58
C LEU A 46 -44.03 0.72 -9.11
N GLN A 47 -44.15 0.57 -10.43
CA GLN A 47 -44.36 -0.73 -11.05
C GLN A 47 -43.20 -1.70 -10.78
N GLU A 48 -41.95 -1.23 -10.86
CA GLU A 48 -40.78 -2.07 -10.56
C GLU A 48 -40.79 -2.56 -9.10
N GLU A 49 -41.10 -1.69 -8.13
CA GLU A 49 -41.24 -2.10 -6.72
C GLU A 49 -42.37 -3.14 -6.57
N CYS A 50 -43.52 -2.91 -7.23
CA CYS A 50 -44.64 -3.87 -7.21
C CYS A 50 -44.25 -5.22 -7.85
N ASP A 51 -43.50 -5.21 -8.95
CA ASP A 51 -43.01 -6.41 -9.64
C ASP A 51 -42.07 -7.21 -8.71
N VAL A 52 -41.14 -6.54 -8.02
CA VAL A 52 -40.23 -7.18 -7.05
C VAL A 52 -41.00 -7.73 -5.84
N VAL A 53 -41.95 -6.95 -5.28
CA VAL A 53 -42.81 -7.42 -4.19
C VAL A 53 -43.63 -8.63 -4.62
N SER A 54 -44.14 -8.65 -5.85
CA SER A 54 -44.93 -9.79 -6.37
C SER A 54 -44.12 -11.09 -6.41
N LEU A 55 -42.83 -11.01 -6.76
CA LEU A 55 -41.91 -12.15 -6.73
C LEU A 55 -41.66 -12.66 -5.31
N VAL A 56 -41.57 -11.76 -4.33
CA VAL A 56 -41.41 -12.14 -2.92
C VAL A 56 -42.71 -12.71 -2.36
N LEU A 57 -43.86 -12.12 -2.68
CA LEU A 57 -45.18 -12.59 -2.28
C LEU A 57 -45.49 -13.97 -2.84
N ALA A 58 -45.04 -14.31 -4.05
CA ALA A 58 -45.23 -15.62 -4.65
C ALA A 58 -44.65 -16.79 -3.82
N LYS A 59 -43.71 -16.49 -2.90
CA LYS A 59 -43.11 -17.46 -1.98
C LYS A 59 -43.91 -17.68 -0.71
N TYR A 60 -44.83 -16.77 -0.39
CA TYR A 60 -45.70 -16.91 0.76
C TYR A 60 -46.71 -18.05 0.53
N ARG A 61 -46.92 -18.86 1.58
CA ARG A 61 -47.88 -19.97 1.55
C ARG A 61 -49.10 -19.59 2.37
N GLY A 62 -50.11 -19.06 1.72
CA GLY A 62 -51.40 -18.71 2.32
C GLY A 62 -52.23 -17.80 1.42
N PRO A 63 -53.49 -17.53 1.78
CA PRO A 63 -54.31 -16.56 1.07
C PRO A 63 -53.74 -15.14 1.25
N ILE A 64 -53.71 -14.37 0.18
CA ILE A 64 -53.31 -12.96 0.16
C ILE A 64 -54.57 -12.16 -0.19
N ASN A 65 -54.94 -11.21 0.68
CA ASN A 65 -56.12 -10.37 0.50
C ASN A 65 -55.69 -8.90 0.62
N LEU A 66 -55.38 -8.28 -0.52
CA LEU A 66 -54.83 -6.91 -0.58
C LEU A 66 -55.73 -5.84 0.07
N PRO A 67 -57.07 -5.91 -0.02
CA PRO A 67 -57.96 -5.01 0.71
C PRO A 67 -57.73 -4.98 2.23
N ASP A 68 -57.29 -6.08 2.84
CA ASP A 68 -57.01 -6.11 4.28
C ASP A 68 -55.82 -5.22 4.63
N PHE A 69 -54.81 -5.14 3.75
CA PHE A 69 -53.66 -4.25 3.96
C PHE A 69 -54.07 -2.78 3.84
N LYS A 70 -55.00 -2.43 2.95
CA LYS A 70 -55.61 -1.08 2.88
C LYS A 70 -56.23 -0.68 4.21
N ALA A 71 -57.07 -1.56 4.76
CA ALA A 71 -57.80 -1.30 5.98
C ALA A 71 -56.86 -1.09 7.18
N VAL A 72 -55.85 -1.95 7.31
CA VAL A 72 -54.84 -1.81 8.38
C VAL A 72 -54.00 -0.55 8.19
N THR A 73 -53.62 -0.21 6.96
CA THR A 73 -52.81 0.99 6.67
C THR A 73 -53.55 2.27 7.06
N LEU A 74 -54.81 2.41 6.62
CA LEU A 74 -55.63 3.58 6.95
C LEU A 74 -55.90 3.70 8.46
N ALA A 75 -56.18 2.57 9.13
CA ALA A 75 -56.32 2.55 10.59
C ALA A 75 -55.03 3.00 11.30
N SER A 76 -53.86 2.63 10.76
CA SER A 76 -52.55 2.92 11.37
C SER A 76 -52.13 4.37 11.20
N LEU A 77 -52.36 4.94 10.03
CA LEU A 77 -52.11 6.37 9.81
C LEU A 77 -53.05 7.24 10.65
N ARG A 78 -54.33 6.87 10.74
CA ARG A 78 -55.31 7.56 11.61
C ARG A 78 -54.92 7.50 13.08
N SER A 79 -54.41 6.37 13.56
CA SER A 79 -53.93 6.24 14.95
C SER A 79 -52.67 7.06 15.24
N LEU A 80 -51.82 7.32 14.24
CA LEU A 80 -50.57 8.08 14.41
C LEU A 80 -50.78 9.59 14.30
N LEU A 81 -51.77 10.03 13.51
CA LEU A 81 -52.04 11.45 13.24
C LEU A 81 -53.50 11.83 13.55
N PRO A 82 -54.03 11.55 14.75
CA PRO A 82 -55.46 11.73 15.01
C PRO A 82 -55.94 13.18 14.95
N GLU A 83 -55.05 14.16 15.19
CA GLU A 83 -55.38 15.60 15.16
C GLU A 83 -55.36 16.18 13.73
N ASP A 84 -54.51 15.63 12.86
CA ASP A 84 -54.31 16.13 11.48
C ASP A 84 -55.06 15.30 10.42
N TRP A 85 -55.54 14.10 10.76
CA TRP A 85 -56.19 13.19 9.82
C TRP A 85 -57.59 13.67 9.43
N ASP A 86 -57.79 13.95 8.15
CA ASP A 86 -59.07 14.39 7.57
C ASP A 86 -59.53 13.48 6.41
N SER A 87 -60.66 13.83 5.80
CA SER A 87 -61.18 13.11 4.62
C SER A 87 -60.24 13.18 3.41
N SER A 88 -59.47 14.26 3.29
CA SER A 88 -58.53 14.46 2.18
C SER A 88 -57.37 13.46 2.25
N HIS A 89 -56.85 13.22 3.46
CA HIS A 89 -55.84 12.19 3.72
C HIS A 89 -56.37 10.78 3.41
N GLU A 90 -57.59 10.46 3.83
CA GLU A 90 -58.22 9.16 3.56
C GLU A 90 -58.33 8.88 2.05
N ILE A 91 -58.75 9.89 1.28
CA ILE A 91 -58.87 9.79 -0.19
C ILE A 91 -57.50 9.62 -0.83
N ALA A 92 -56.50 10.41 -0.42
CA ALA A 92 -55.15 10.35 -1.00
C ALA A 92 -54.47 8.98 -0.75
N TRP A 93 -54.51 8.48 0.48
CA TRP A 93 -53.94 7.17 0.83
C TRP A 93 -54.76 6.01 0.25
N GLY A 94 -56.08 6.15 0.15
CA GLY A 94 -56.95 5.22 -0.54
C GLY A 94 -56.60 5.09 -2.02
N TRP A 95 -56.43 6.23 -2.70
CA TRP A 95 -56.00 6.29 -4.10
C TRP A 95 -54.62 5.68 -4.31
N LEU A 96 -53.64 5.99 -3.45
CA LEU A 96 -52.30 5.38 -3.51
C LEU A 96 -52.40 3.85 -3.48
N TRP A 97 -53.12 3.31 -2.50
CA TRP A 97 -53.23 1.87 -2.35
C TRP A 97 -53.99 1.22 -3.49
N GLU A 98 -55.07 1.83 -4.00
CA GLU A 98 -55.81 1.28 -5.15
C GLU A 98 -54.91 1.12 -6.39
N ASN A 99 -53.97 2.04 -6.61
CA ASN A 99 -52.98 1.90 -7.69
C ASN A 99 -52.00 0.74 -7.43
N ILE A 100 -51.44 0.64 -6.22
CA ILE A 100 -50.55 -0.47 -5.82
C ILE A 100 -51.27 -1.81 -5.92
N GLU A 101 -52.50 -1.88 -5.43
CA GLU A 101 -53.35 -3.07 -5.44
C GLU A 101 -53.65 -3.51 -6.87
N GLY A 102 -53.95 -2.58 -7.78
CA GLY A 102 -54.13 -2.90 -9.20
C GLY A 102 -52.91 -3.56 -9.82
N LEU A 103 -51.71 -3.02 -9.54
CA LEU A 103 -50.44 -3.56 -10.02
C LEU A 103 -50.16 -4.95 -9.43
N LEU A 104 -50.26 -5.11 -8.10
CA LEU A 104 -50.03 -6.38 -7.42
C LEU A 104 -51.04 -7.46 -7.84
N SER A 105 -52.32 -7.12 -7.94
CA SER A 105 -53.39 -8.04 -8.35
C SER A 105 -53.16 -8.59 -9.76
N SER A 106 -52.56 -7.79 -10.65
CA SER A 106 -52.23 -8.23 -12.00
C SER A 106 -51.12 -9.30 -12.05
N MET A 107 -50.34 -9.43 -10.97
CA MET A 107 -49.18 -10.32 -10.85
C MET A 107 -49.37 -11.47 -9.86
N ILE A 108 -50.30 -11.39 -8.90
CA ILE A 108 -50.52 -12.46 -7.93
C ILE A 108 -50.76 -13.81 -8.62
N GLY A 109 -50.01 -14.83 -8.19
CA GLY A 109 -50.10 -16.20 -8.70
C GLY A 109 -49.29 -16.48 -9.98
N LYS A 110 -48.99 -15.46 -10.81
CA LYS A 110 -48.23 -15.65 -12.07
C LYS A 110 -46.76 -16.04 -11.86
N PRO A 111 -45.97 -15.39 -10.97
CA PRO A 111 -44.55 -15.69 -10.83
C PRO A 111 -44.25 -17.15 -10.51
N ARG A 112 -45.10 -17.80 -9.72
CA ARG A 112 -44.90 -19.22 -9.37
C ARG A 112 -45.10 -20.16 -10.56
N GLN A 113 -46.06 -19.86 -11.44
CA GLN A 113 -46.27 -20.61 -12.66
C GLN A 113 -45.15 -20.35 -13.67
N GLN A 114 -44.72 -19.10 -13.77
CA GLN A 114 -43.61 -18.65 -14.63
C GLN A 114 -42.28 -19.29 -14.22
N GLU A 115 -41.94 -19.27 -12.93
CA GLU A 115 -40.73 -19.90 -12.37
C GLU A 115 -40.69 -21.40 -12.70
N HIS A 116 -41.82 -22.09 -12.51
CA HIS A 116 -41.91 -23.52 -12.81
C HIS A 116 -41.78 -23.81 -14.32
N ALA A 117 -42.45 -23.04 -15.18
CA ALA A 117 -42.39 -23.21 -16.62
C ALA A 117 -40.98 -22.95 -17.17
N LEU A 118 -40.36 -21.84 -16.75
CA LEU A 118 -39.01 -21.46 -17.17
C LEU A 118 -37.95 -22.40 -16.60
N GLY A 119 -38.08 -22.77 -15.33
CA GLY A 119 -37.17 -23.70 -14.66
C GLY A 119 -37.18 -25.09 -15.30
N ASN A 120 -38.36 -25.60 -15.66
CA ASN A 120 -38.46 -26.86 -16.40
C ASN A 120 -37.85 -26.75 -17.79
N PHE A 121 -38.09 -25.65 -18.51
CA PHE A 121 -37.49 -25.43 -19.83
C PHE A 121 -35.96 -25.50 -19.76
N PHE A 122 -35.32 -24.74 -18.87
CA PHE A 122 -33.86 -24.76 -18.74
C PHE A 122 -33.31 -26.10 -18.21
N ARG A 123 -34.06 -26.80 -17.35
CA ARG A 123 -33.63 -28.09 -16.80
C ARG A 123 -33.59 -29.21 -17.86
N TYR A 124 -34.51 -29.17 -18.82
CA TYR A 124 -34.62 -30.18 -19.89
C TYR A 124 -34.04 -29.71 -21.22
N MET A 125 -33.42 -28.53 -21.27
CA MET A 125 -32.73 -28.01 -22.46
C MET A 125 -31.51 -28.87 -22.78
N GLU A 126 -31.37 -29.26 -24.05
CA GLU A 126 -30.18 -29.99 -24.52
C GLU A 126 -28.94 -29.09 -24.53
N GLU A 127 -27.75 -29.69 -24.38
CA GLU A 127 -26.49 -28.95 -24.34
C GLU A 127 -26.24 -28.17 -25.65
N GLN A 128 -26.66 -28.72 -26.80
CA GLN A 128 -26.56 -28.08 -28.10
C GLN A 128 -27.42 -26.80 -28.21
N ASP A 129 -28.63 -26.83 -27.65
CA ASP A 129 -29.54 -25.68 -27.65
C ASP A 129 -29.06 -24.57 -26.70
N SER A 130 -28.54 -24.97 -25.54
CA SER A 130 -27.89 -24.06 -24.59
C SER A 130 -26.67 -23.37 -25.21
N LEU A 131 -25.84 -24.13 -25.95
CA LEU A 131 -24.71 -23.58 -26.69
C LEU A 131 -25.17 -22.63 -27.80
N ARG A 132 -26.20 -23.00 -28.56
CA ARG A 132 -26.78 -22.14 -29.61
C ARG A 132 -27.26 -20.81 -29.02
N LEU A 133 -28.02 -20.84 -27.93
CA LEU A 133 -28.58 -19.63 -27.33
C LEU A 133 -27.48 -18.71 -26.79
N THR A 134 -26.44 -19.27 -26.16
CA THR A 134 -25.31 -18.48 -25.63
C THR A 134 -24.40 -17.90 -26.72
N GLN A 135 -24.21 -18.62 -27.83
CA GLN A 135 -23.37 -18.19 -28.95
C GLN A 135 -24.06 -17.19 -29.89
N GLN A 136 -25.37 -17.35 -30.13
CA GLN A 136 -26.11 -16.52 -31.08
C GLN A 136 -26.64 -15.20 -30.49
N LEU A 137 -26.72 -15.08 -29.15
CA LEU A 137 -27.30 -13.91 -28.49
C LEU A 137 -26.66 -12.58 -28.91
N PHE A 138 -25.34 -12.46 -28.80
CA PHE A 138 -24.64 -11.23 -29.17
C PHE A 138 -24.65 -10.95 -30.68
N PRO A 139 -24.42 -11.93 -31.57
CA PRO A 139 -24.61 -11.75 -33.01
C PRO A 139 -25.98 -11.18 -33.39
N VAL A 140 -27.07 -11.78 -32.92
CA VAL A 140 -28.43 -11.29 -33.20
C VAL A 140 -28.67 -9.91 -32.59
N PHE A 141 -28.17 -9.67 -31.37
CA PHE A 141 -28.23 -8.35 -30.77
C PHE A 141 -27.51 -7.29 -31.61
N PHE A 142 -26.33 -7.58 -32.15
CA PHE A 142 -25.59 -6.66 -33.01
C PHE A 142 -26.25 -6.43 -34.37
N GLU A 143 -27.02 -7.38 -34.87
CA GLU A 143 -27.87 -7.15 -36.05
C GLU A 143 -29.01 -6.17 -35.74
N LEU A 144 -29.65 -6.31 -34.57
CA LEU A 144 -30.73 -5.40 -34.13
C LEU A 144 -30.22 -4.02 -33.71
N ALA A 145 -29.03 -3.94 -33.12
CA ALA A 145 -28.40 -2.71 -32.67
C ALA A 145 -26.89 -2.71 -33.01
N PRO A 146 -26.51 -2.34 -34.25
CA PRO A 146 -25.12 -2.36 -34.69
C PRO A 146 -24.16 -1.51 -33.84
N ALA A 147 -24.65 -0.38 -33.33
CA ALA A 147 -23.91 0.48 -32.40
C ALA A 147 -23.50 -0.23 -31.09
N GLY A 148 -24.13 -1.35 -30.75
CA GLY A 148 -23.74 -2.19 -29.62
C GLY A 148 -22.31 -2.73 -29.77
N GLN A 149 -21.83 -3.02 -30.99
CA GLN A 149 -20.52 -3.62 -31.22
C GLN A 149 -19.36 -2.80 -30.62
N ASP A 150 -19.46 -1.48 -30.65
CA ASP A 150 -18.43 -0.57 -30.16
C ASP A 150 -18.16 -0.71 -28.66
N PHE A 151 -19.16 -1.18 -27.89
CA PHE A 151 -19.08 -1.35 -26.44
C PHE A 151 -18.60 -2.74 -26.01
N PHE A 152 -18.55 -3.73 -26.91
CA PHE A 152 -18.17 -5.11 -26.59
C PHE A 152 -16.84 -5.50 -27.24
N GLN A 153 -15.72 -5.09 -26.61
CA GLN A 153 -14.36 -5.45 -27.04
C GLN A 153 -13.83 -6.76 -26.40
N GLN A 154 -14.73 -7.65 -25.98
CA GLN A 154 -14.37 -8.89 -25.28
C GLN A 154 -14.21 -10.06 -26.26
N SER A 155 -13.47 -11.10 -25.85
CA SER A 155 -13.36 -12.31 -26.66
C SER A 155 -14.72 -13.01 -26.81
N ALA A 156 -14.93 -13.71 -27.92
CA ALA A 156 -16.17 -14.46 -28.17
C ALA A 156 -16.50 -15.44 -27.02
N THR A 157 -15.50 -16.14 -26.49
CA THR A 157 -15.66 -17.03 -25.33
C THR A 157 -16.18 -16.28 -24.09
N ARG A 158 -15.69 -15.07 -23.84
CA ARG A 158 -16.16 -14.24 -22.72
C ARG A 158 -17.58 -13.77 -22.94
N MET A 159 -17.95 -13.41 -24.17
CA MET A 159 -19.33 -13.06 -24.53
C MET A 159 -20.28 -14.24 -24.32
N HIS A 160 -19.91 -15.47 -24.74
CA HIS A 160 -20.74 -16.66 -24.50
C HIS A 160 -20.97 -16.91 -23.00
N PHE A 161 -19.92 -16.73 -22.18
CA PHE A 161 -20.03 -16.83 -20.72
C PHE A 161 -21.00 -15.77 -20.15
N ILE A 162 -20.92 -14.53 -20.64
CA ILE A 162 -21.83 -13.45 -20.22
C ILE A 162 -23.27 -13.79 -20.61
N SER A 163 -23.51 -14.28 -21.84
CA SER A 163 -24.83 -14.76 -22.27
C SER A 163 -25.38 -15.80 -21.31
N GLY A 164 -24.60 -16.84 -20.98
CA GLY A 164 -25.02 -17.88 -20.04
C GLY A 164 -25.35 -17.35 -18.64
N ARG A 165 -24.60 -16.36 -18.16
CA ARG A 165 -24.91 -15.69 -16.89
C ARG A 165 -26.21 -14.90 -16.96
N ILE A 166 -26.49 -14.18 -18.04
CA ILE A 166 -27.74 -13.43 -18.22
C ILE A 166 -28.94 -14.38 -18.20
N LEU A 167 -28.85 -15.52 -18.89
CA LEU A 167 -29.90 -16.54 -18.86
C LEU A 167 -30.14 -17.06 -17.43
N THR A 168 -29.07 -17.37 -16.72
CA THR A 168 -29.15 -17.82 -15.32
C THR A 168 -29.83 -16.76 -14.44
N MET A 169 -29.50 -15.47 -14.64
CA MET A 169 -30.10 -14.37 -13.89
C MET A 169 -31.62 -14.28 -14.07
N THR A 170 -32.17 -14.66 -15.23
CA THR A 170 -33.63 -14.68 -15.45
C THR A 170 -34.36 -15.66 -14.52
N LEU A 171 -33.76 -16.83 -14.24
CA LEU A 171 -34.25 -17.78 -13.24
C LEU A 171 -34.00 -17.31 -11.82
N ASP A 172 -32.79 -16.81 -11.55
CA ASP A 172 -32.40 -16.33 -10.22
C ASP A 172 -33.30 -15.19 -9.75
N MET A 173 -33.85 -14.39 -10.67
CA MET A 173 -34.80 -13.32 -10.35
C MET A 173 -36.07 -13.84 -9.67
N TYR A 174 -36.57 -15.02 -10.05
CA TYR A 174 -37.66 -15.69 -9.34
C TYR A 174 -37.18 -16.30 -8.01
N ALA A 175 -36.03 -16.99 -8.06
CA ALA A 175 -35.51 -17.74 -6.92
C ALA A 175 -35.04 -16.85 -5.75
N ALA A 176 -34.52 -15.65 -6.01
CA ALA A 176 -33.96 -14.73 -5.00
C ALA A 176 -34.05 -13.24 -5.42
N PRO A 177 -35.27 -12.66 -5.58
CA PRO A 177 -35.49 -11.36 -6.20
C PRO A 177 -34.74 -10.21 -5.50
N ARG A 178 -34.76 -10.15 -4.16
CA ARG A 178 -34.07 -9.07 -3.42
C ARG A 178 -32.57 -9.06 -3.67
N LYS A 179 -31.94 -10.23 -3.57
CA LYS A 179 -30.51 -10.40 -3.85
C LYS A 179 -30.20 -10.02 -5.30
N MET A 180 -31.05 -10.42 -6.24
CA MET A 180 -30.89 -10.06 -7.65
C MET A 180 -31.00 -8.56 -7.91
N VAL A 181 -31.93 -7.85 -7.27
CA VAL A 181 -32.03 -6.39 -7.38
C VAL A 181 -30.72 -5.71 -6.95
N GLU A 182 -30.11 -6.17 -5.86
CA GLU A 182 -28.81 -5.65 -5.39
C GLU A 182 -27.68 -5.93 -6.39
N GLU A 183 -27.57 -7.18 -6.86
CA GLU A 183 -26.54 -7.58 -7.82
C GLU A 183 -26.69 -6.84 -9.16
N ILE A 184 -27.91 -6.71 -9.68
CA ILE A 184 -28.20 -6.01 -10.94
C ILE A 184 -27.94 -4.52 -10.79
N SER A 185 -28.28 -3.90 -9.66
CA SER A 185 -27.98 -2.49 -9.40
C SER A 185 -26.46 -2.23 -9.38
N GLY A 186 -25.68 -3.14 -8.79
CA GLY A 186 -24.22 -3.08 -8.81
C GLY A 186 -23.62 -3.29 -10.21
N ILE A 187 -24.26 -4.11 -11.05
CA ILE A 187 -23.93 -4.22 -12.48
C ILE A 187 -24.24 -2.91 -13.21
N GLY A 188 -25.40 -2.30 -12.95
CA GLY A 188 -25.82 -1.03 -13.52
C GLY A 188 -24.84 0.11 -13.21
N LEU A 189 -24.36 0.22 -11.97
CA LEU A 189 -23.33 1.19 -11.60
C LEU A 189 -22.01 1.02 -12.38
N ARG A 190 -21.64 -0.23 -12.73
CA ARG A 190 -20.48 -0.46 -13.61
C ARG A 190 -20.77 -0.03 -15.05
N HIS A 191 -22.00 -0.24 -15.54
CA HIS A 191 -22.41 0.20 -16.87
C HIS A 191 -22.39 1.73 -17.02
N VAL A 192 -22.69 2.48 -15.95
CA VAL A 192 -22.48 3.94 -15.90
C VAL A 192 -21.03 4.29 -16.24
N GLY A 193 -20.09 3.61 -15.60
CA GLY A 193 -18.68 3.84 -15.78
C GLY A 193 -18.12 3.40 -17.14
N TYR A 194 -18.85 2.56 -17.87
CA TYR A 194 -18.55 2.21 -19.27
C TYR A 194 -19.34 3.04 -20.28
N ALA A 195 -20.13 4.02 -19.81
CA ALA A 195 -20.98 4.87 -20.64
C ALA A 195 -21.97 4.09 -21.54
N ILE A 196 -22.51 2.96 -21.05
CA ILE A 196 -23.44 2.14 -21.85
C ILE A 196 -24.78 2.91 -22.05
N PRO A 197 -25.22 3.12 -23.30
CA PRO A 197 -26.49 3.79 -23.58
C PRO A 197 -27.68 2.92 -23.15
N VAL A 198 -28.70 3.55 -22.54
CA VAL A 198 -29.91 2.84 -22.06
C VAL A 198 -30.78 2.33 -23.21
N GLU A 199 -30.61 2.90 -24.41
CA GLU A 199 -31.33 2.55 -25.63
C GLU A 199 -30.93 1.15 -26.16
N MET A 200 -29.80 0.60 -25.69
CA MET A 200 -29.31 -0.72 -26.12
C MET A 200 -30.01 -1.88 -25.41
N PHE A 201 -30.68 -1.63 -24.28
CA PHE A 201 -31.30 -2.69 -23.50
C PHE A 201 -32.58 -3.28 -24.13
N PRO A 202 -33.52 -2.48 -24.68
CA PRO A 202 -34.71 -3.05 -25.32
C PRO A 202 -34.38 -3.96 -26.52
N PRO A 203 -33.49 -3.57 -27.48
CA PRO A 203 -33.05 -4.47 -28.56
C PRO A 203 -32.39 -5.75 -28.04
N PHE A 204 -31.63 -5.67 -26.94
CA PHE A 204 -31.03 -6.85 -26.30
C PHE A 204 -32.08 -7.82 -25.76
N VAL A 205 -33.11 -7.32 -25.08
CA VAL A 205 -34.24 -8.14 -24.61
C VAL A 205 -34.95 -8.79 -25.80
N SER A 206 -35.20 -8.04 -26.88
CA SER A 206 -35.82 -8.55 -28.10
C SER A 206 -34.99 -9.67 -28.75
N ALA A 207 -33.67 -9.51 -28.86
CA ALA A 207 -32.77 -10.54 -29.39
C ALA A 207 -32.86 -11.84 -28.57
N ALA A 208 -32.76 -11.73 -27.25
CA ALA A 208 -32.80 -12.89 -26.36
C ALA A 208 -34.13 -13.63 -26.42
N VAL A 209 -35.23 -12.88 -26.43
CA VAL A 209 -36.59 -13.45 -26.52
C VAL A 209 -36.82 -14.11 -27.87
N GLY A 210 -36.38 -13.47 -28.97
CA GLY A 210 -36.51 -14.02 -30.32
C GLY A 210 -35.81 -15.37 -30.46
N LEU A 211 -34.58 -15.48 -29.93
CA LEU A 211 -33.84 -16.74 -29.92
C LEU A 211 -34.54 -17.83 -29.10
N LEU A 212 -35.16 -17.47 -27.97
CA LEU A 212 -35.91 -18.42 -27.16
C LEU A 212 -37.16 -18.96 -27.89
N GLN A 213 -37.84 -18.10 -28.64
CA GLN A 213 -39.02 -18.47 -29.43
C GLN A 213 -38.70 -19.47 -30.56
N GLU A 214 -37.45 -19.53 -31.02
CA GLU A 214 -37.00 -20.54 -31.98
C GLU A 214 -36.81 -21.93 -31.33
N LEU A 215 -36.59 -21.99 -30.02
CA LEU A 215 -36.25 -23.22 -29.30
C LEU A 215 -37.42 -23.86 -28.55
N THR A 216 -38.49 -23.11 -28.28
CA THR A 216 -39.67 -23.64 -27.58
C THR A 216 -40.96 -23.03 -28.08
N THR A 217 -42.03 -23.83 -28.02
CA THR A 217 -43.41 -23.39 -28.27
C THR A 217 -44.19 -23.18 -26.96
N ASN A 218 -43.55 -23.35 -25.80
CA ASN A 218 -44.19 -23.12 -24.51
C ASN A 218 -44.34 -21.62 -24.24
N GLU A 219 -45.51 -21.09 -24.56
CA GLU A 219 -45.86 -19.67 -24.37
C GLU A 219 -45.61 -19.17 -22.93
N LEU A 220 -45.88 -20.00 -21.91
CA LEU A 220 -45.65 -19.61 -20.51
C LEU A 220 -44.15 -19.47 -20.19
N ALA A 221 -43.30 -20.32 -20.77
CA ALA A 221 -41.85 -20.21 -20.59
C ALA A 221 -41.29 -18.98 -21.32
N ILE A 222 -41.81 -18.69 -22.53
CA ILE A 222 -41.44 -17.49 -23.30
C ILE A 222 -41.85 -16.22 -22.55
N GLU A 223 -43.08 -16.17 -22.05
CA GLU A 223 -43.59 -15.05 -21.26
C GLU A 223 -42.79 -14.87 -19.96
N ALA A 224 -42.50 -15.97 -19.24
CA ALA A 224 -41.70 -15.96 -18.02
C ALA A 224 -40.27 -15.42 -18.27
N PHE A 225 -39.64 -15.83 -19.35
CA PHE A 225 -38.31 -15.36 -19.73
C PHE A 225 -38.34 -13.88 -20.13
N ARG A 226 -39.28 -13.49 -21.00
CA ARG A 226 -39.46 -12.09 -21.43
C ARG A 226 -39.68 -11.17 -20.24
N TRP A 227 -40.59 -11.54 -19.33
CA TRP A 227 -40.95 -10.72 -18.18
C TRP A 227 -39.77 -10.55 -17.22
N SER A 228 -39.10 -11.64 -16.86
CA SER A 228 -37.95 -11.58 -15.94
C SER A 228 -36.77 -10.82 -16.54
N LEU A 229 -36.45 -11.04 -17.82
CA LEU A 229 -35.39 -10.31 -18.50
C LEU A 229 -35.73 -8.82 -18.68
N ALA A 230 -37.00 -8.48 -18.95
CA ALA A 230 -37.46 -7.10 -19.01
C ALA A 230 -37.37 -6.41 -17.64
N LEU A 231 -37.70 -7.11 -16.55
CA LEU A 231 -37.53 -6.58 -15.19
C LEU A 231 -36.05 -6.35 -14.85
N ILE A 232 -35.17 -7.30 -15.17
CA ILE A 232 -33.72 -7.14 -15.01
C ILE A 232 -33.23 -5.92 -15.79
N SER A 233 -33.63 -5.80 -17.06
CA SER A 233 -33.33 -4.66 -17.92
C SER A 233 -33.80 -3.35 -17.30
N LYS A 234 -35.03 -3.29 -16.76
CA LYS A 234 -35.61 -2.11 -16.13
C LYS A 234 -34.82 -1.67 -14.88
N ILE A 235 -34.47 -2.60 -14.00
CA ILE A 235 -33.62 -2.35 -12.81
C ILE A 235 -32.25 -1.80 -13.22
N LEU A 236 -31.66 -2.36 -14.28
CA LEU A 236 -30.34 -1.98 -14.77
C LEU A 236 -30.36 -0.59 -15.43
N VAL A 237 -31.36 -0.30 -16.27
CA VAL A 237 -31.61 1.02 -16.86
C VAL A 237 -31.83 2.08 -15.79
N ARG A 238 -32.60 1.77 -14.73
CA ARG A 238 -32.77 2.66 -13.57
C ARG A 238 -31.42 2.95 -12.93
N ALA A 239 -30.65 1.91 -12.62
CA ALA A 239 -29.34 2.06 -11.98
C ALA A 239 -28.36 2.88 -12.83
N ILE A 240 -28.40 2.72 -14.17
CA ILE A 240 -27.62 3.56 -15.09
C ILE A 240 -28.11 5.00 -15.04
N THR A 241 -29.41 5.23 -15.10
CA THR A 241 -29.99 6.58 -15.14
C THR A 241 -29.69 7.35 -13.85
N GLU A 242 -29.89 6.72 -12.69
CA GLU A 242 -29.59 7.29 -11.37
C GLU A 242 -28.08 7.49 -11.16
N GLY A 243 -27.25 6.56 -11.64
CA GLY A 243 -25.80 6.65 -11.48
C GLY A 243 -25.08 7.56 -12.50
N SER A 244 -25.70 7.89 -13.65
CA SER A 244 -25.13 8.70 -14.73
C SER A 244 -25.09 10.20 -14.42
N THR A 245 -24.43 10.56 -13.31
CA THR A 245 -24.21 11.93 -12.88
C THR A 245 -23.34 12.71 -13.87
N LEU A 246 -23.37 14.04 -13.79
CA LEU A 246 -22.50 14.90 -14.60
C LEU A 246 -21.02 14.60 -14.38
N VAL A 247 -20.64 14.22 -13.15
CA VAL A 247 -19.28 13.78 -12.79
C VAL A 247 -18.90 12.52 -13.56
N MET A 248 -19.75 11.48 -13.57
CA MET A 248 -19.45 10.25 -14.31
C MET A 248 -19.34 10.49 -15.81
N LYS A 249 -20.19 11.34 -16.38
CA LYS A 249 -20.10 11.73 -17.81
C LYS A 249 -18.78 12.44 -18.13
N ALA A 250 -18.30 13.30 -17.24
CA ALA A 250 -17.00 13.96 -17.38
C ALA A 250 -15.82 12.97 -17.26
N ILE A 251 -15.92 11.98 -16.37
CA ILE A 251 -14.91 10.91 -16.22
C ILE A 251 -14.83 10.07 -17.50
N ASN A 252 -15.98 9.65 -18.04
CA ASN A 252 -16.03 8.81 -19.25
C ASN A 252 -15.43 9.49 -20.49
N THR A 253 -15.44 10.82 -20.55
CA THR A 253 -14.80 11.62 -21.61
C THR A 253 -13.39 12.10 -21.25
N ASN A 254 -12.97 11.91 -19.99
CA ASN A 254 -11.70 12.39 -19.41
C ASN A 254 -11.42 13.88 -19.65
N GLN A 255 -12.45 14.73 -19.56
CA GLN A 255 -12.35 16.17 -19.82
C GLN A 255 -12.47 17.02 -18.53
N LYS A 256 -11.38 17.70 -18.15
CA LYS A 256 -11.34 18.61 -16.98
C LYS A 256 -12.43 19.67 -17.00
N LEU A 257 -12.65 20.34 -18.14
CA LEU A 257 -13.65 21.40 -18.27
C LEU A 257 -15.09 20.90 -18.01
N MET A 258 -15.42 19.68 -18.43
CA MET A 258 -16.74 19.11 -18.15
C MET A 258 -16.91 18.77 -16.68
N LEU A 259 -15.84 18.29 -16.04
CA LEU A 259 -15.85 18.01 -14.61
C LEU A 259 -16.01 19.30 -13.79
N GLU A 260 -15.27 20.36 -14.11
CA GLU A 260 -15.39 21.65 -13.43
C GLU A 260 -16.83 22.21 -13.52
N LYS A 261 -17.43 22.16 -14.71
CA LYS A 261 -18.84 22.54 -14.91
C LYS A 261 -19.81 21.67 -14.13
N ALA A 262 -19.56 20.36 -14.03
CA ALA A 262 -20.36 19.46 -13.19
C ALA A 262 -20.30 19.89 -11.72
N MET A 263 -19.09 20.20 -11.22
CA MET A 263 -18.89 20.62 -9.84
C MET A 263 -19.46 22.00 -9.54
N GLU A 264 -19.48 22.92 -10.51
CA GLU A 264 -20.10 24.25 -10.36
C GLU A 264 -21.59 24.18 -10.00
N VAL A 265 -22.32 23.18 -10.52
CA VAL A 265 -23.74 22.97 -10.24
C VAL A 265 -23.97 22.37 -8.85
N CYS A 266 -22.99 21.62 -8.32
CA CYS A 266 -23.08 20.98 -7.02
C CYS A 266 -22.88 21.96 -5.86
N SER A 267 -23.74 21.85 -4.83
CA SER A 267 -23.61 22.63 -3.60
C SER A 267 -22.26 22.36 -2.91
N ARG A 268 -21.62 23.40 -2.36
CA ARG A 268 -20.25 23.32 -1.81
C ARG A 268 -20.07 22.17 -0.80
N GLY A 269 -21.05 21.97 0.07
CA GLY A 269 -21.03 20.90 1.09
C GLY A 269 -21.28 19.49 0.56
N GLN A 270 -21.81 19.32 -0.65
CA GLN A 270 -22.10 18.00 -1.23
C GLN A 270 -21.06 17.58 -2.28
N ARG A 271 -20.20 18.49 -2.74
CA ARG A 271 -19.16 18.19 -3.74
C ARG A 271 -18.32 16.96 -3.40
N ALA A 272 -17.89 16.84 -2.15
CA ALA A 272 -17.09 15.68 -1.73
C ALA A 272 -17.87 14.36 -1.88
N ASN A 273 -19.17 14.37 -1.57
CA ASN A 273 -20.01 13.19 -1.75
C ASN A 273 -20.18 12.86 -3.24
N GLU A 274 -20.44 13.85 -4.09
CA GLU A 274 -20.58 13.66 -5.54
C GLU A 274 -19.31 13.10 -6.20
N LEU A 275 -18.12 13.45 -5.69
CA LEU A 275 -16.84 12.97 -6.20
C LEU A 275 -16.43 11.60 -5.64
N LEU A 276 -16.93 11.20 -4.47
CA LEU A 276 -16.46 10.03 -3.73
C LEU A 276 -17.50 8.91 -3.58
N SER A 277 -18.78 9.22 -3.77
CA SER A 277 -19.87 8.27 -3.55
C SER A 277 -21.09 8.59 -4.40
N ILE A 278 -21.35 7.71 -5.37
CA ILE A 278 -22.65 7.62 -6.05
C ILE A 278 -23.35 6.37 -5.51
N THR A 279 -24.56 6.54 -5.00
CA THR A 279 -25.36 5.46 -4.40
C THR A 279 -26.60 5.19 -5.24
N VAL A 280 -26.85 3.92 -5.54
CA VAL A 280 -28.08 3.44 -6.18
C VAL A 280 -28.57 2.24 -5.37
N GLY A 281 -29.69 2.41 -4.68
CA GLY A 281 -30.18 1.42 -3.71
C GLY A 281 -29.16 1.17 -2.59
N THR A 282 -28.81 -0.10 -2.36
CA THR A 282 -27.80 -0.52 -1.38
C THR A 282 -26.38 -0.51 -1.92
N GLN A 283 -26.19 -0.25 -3.22
CA GLN A 283 -24.88 -0.27 -3.87
C GLN A 283 -24.30 1.13 -3.96
N SER A 284 -22.97 1.24 -3.84
CA SER A 284 -22.26 2.50 -3.99
C SER A 284 -20.98 2.33 -4.79
N ILE A 285 -20.64 3.33 -5.60
CA ILE A 285 -19.40 3.39 -6.36
C ILE A 285 -18.68 4.70 -6.03
N SER A 286 -17.34 4.67 -6.07
CA SER A 286 -16.51 5.88 -5.94
C SER A 286 -16.13 6.39 -7.31
N PRO A 287 -16.62 7.57 -7.74
CA PRO A 287 -16.20 8.18 -9.00
C PRO A 287 -14.69 8.42 -9.04
N PHE A 288 -14.08 8.79 -7.91
CA PHE A 288 -12.64 9.04 -7.85
C PHE A 288 -11.81 7.78 -8.12
N TYR A 289 -12.18 6.65 -7.50
CA TYR A 289 -11.51 5.37 -7.78
C TYR A 289 -11.83 4.86 -9.18
N TRP A 290 -13.04 5.08 -9.67
CA TRP A 290 -13.37 4.76 -11.05
C TRP A 290 -12.53 5.56 -12.05
N ALA A 291 -12.27 6.84 -11.79
CA ALA A 291 -11.39 7.66 -12.63
C ALA A 291 -9.95 7.15 -12.64
N ILE A 292 -9.45 6.64 -11.50
CA ILE A 292 -8.12 6.00 -11.42
C ILE A 292 -8.10 4.70 -12.22
N ASP A 293 -9.09 3.83 -12.00
CA ASP A 293 -9.14 2.48 -12.58
C ASP A 293 -9.41 2.51 -14.09
N SER A 294 -10.18 3.49 -14.57
CA SER A 294 -10.42 3.72 -16.00
C SER A 294 -9.28 4.47 -16.70
N GLY A 295 -8.28 4.97 -15.96
CA GLY A 295 -7.17 5.75 -16.52
C GLY A 295 -7.54 7.20 -16.87
N ALA A 296 -8.68 7.70 -16.40
CA ALA A 296 -9.12 9.08 -16.54
C ALA A 296 -8.33 10.04 -15.62
N THR A 297 -7.01 10.09 -15.82
CA THR A 297 -6.05 10.80 -14.95
C THR A 297 -6.29 12.30 -14.89
N VAL A 298 -6.74 12.93 -15.99
CA VAL A 298 -7.02 14.36 -16.05
C VAL A 298 -8.18 14.72 -15.14
N CYS A 299 -9.26 13.93 -15.17
CA CYS A 299 -10.35 14.06 -14.23
C CYS A 299 -9.88 13.75 -12.81
N ALA A 300 -9.15 12.67 -12.57
CA ALA A 300 -8.66 12.32 -11.23
C ALA A 300 -7.82 13.42 -10.57
N VAL A 301 -6.95 14.11 -11.33
CA VAL A 301 -6.21 15.30 -10.85
C VAL A 301 -7.20 16.40 -10.44
N ALA A 302 -8.12 16.77 -11.32
CA ALA A 302 -9.09 17.82 -11.06
C ALA A 302 -10.05 17.49 -9.89
N MET A 303 -10.37 16.20 -9.68
CA MET A 303 -11.14 15.74 -8.52
C MET A 303 -10.35 15.93 -7.23
N LEU A 304 -9.06 15.60 -7.20
CA LEU A 304 -8.20 15.84 -6.03
C LEU A 304 -8.03 17.34 -5.75
N GLU A 305 -7.81 18.15 -6.79
CA GLU A 305 -7.75 19.61 -6.68
C GLU A 305 -9.06 20.16 -6.07
N ASP A 306 -10.22 19.71 -6.54
CA ASP A 306 -11.52 20.15 -6.02
C ASP A 306 -11.76 19.68 -4.57
N LEU A 307 -11.50 18.40 -4.26
CA LEU A 307 -11.66 17.83 -2.92
C LEU A 307 -10.78 18.52 -1.88
N LEU A 308 -9.55 18.86 -2.26
CA LEU A 308 -8.54 19.40 -1.36
C LEU A 308 -8.45 20.93 -1.40
N THR A 309 -9.33 21.59 -2.15
CA THR A 309 -9.48 23.04 -2.07
C THR A 309 -10.32 23.41 -0.85
N ILE A 310 -9.72 24.18 0.07
CA ILE A 310 -10.45 24.77 1.20
C ILE A 310 -11.37 25.87 0.69
N ARG A 311 -12.66 25.77 1.00
CA ARG A 311 -13.68 26.75 0.65
C ARG A 311 -14.38 27.25 1.90
N ALA A 312 -14.59 28.56 2.00
CA ALA A 312 -15.32 29.15 3.11
C ALA A 312 -16.74 29.53 2.66
N ASP A 313 -17.70 29.37 3.56
CA ASP A 313 -18.98 30.08 3.58
C ASP A 313 -19.05 30.94 4.85
N ARG A 314 -20.14 31.71 5.06
CA ARG A 314 -20.28 32.65 6.18
C ARG A 314 -19.97 32.03 7.55
N ASP A 315 -20.32 30.76 7.74
CA ASP A 315 -20.24 30.07 9.05
C ASP A 315 -19.41 28.76 9.02
N VAL A 316 -18.97 28.27 7.86
CA VAL A 316 -18.37 26.91 7.72
C VAL A 316 -17.25 26.87 6.68
N TYR A 317 -16.18 26.12 6.98
CA TYR A 317 -15.16 25.73 6.00
C TYR A 317 -15.41 24.32 5.46
N TYR A 318 -15.37 24.17 4.14
CA TYR A 318 -15.45 22.90 3.44
C TYR A 318 -14.06 22.50 2.96
N PHE A 319 -13.59 21.34 3.42
CA PHE A 319 -12.35 20.74 3.00
C PHE A 319 -12.55 19.21 2.98
N GLY A 320 -12.55 18.63 1.78
CA GLY A 320 -12.96 17.24 1.55
C GLY A 320 -11.96 16.17 1.97
N TYR A 321 -10.84 16.54 2.60
CA TYR A 321 -9.80 15.58 2.99
C TYR A 321 -10.33 14.54 4.00
N ASP A 322 -11.13 14.93 5.00
CA ASP A 322 -11.71 14.01 5.97
C ASP A 322 -12.63 13.01 5.27
N THR A 323 -13.47 13.48 4.35
CA THR A 323 -14.36 12.63 3.55
C THR A 323 -13.57 11.68 2.64
N LEU A 324 -12.48 12.15 2.02
CA LEU A 324 -11.60 11.35 1.17
C LEU A 324 -11.00 10.19 1.96
N PHE A 325 -10.34 10.44 3.09
CA PHE A 325 -9.68 9.39 3.88
C PHE A 325 -10.68 8.50 4.64
N THR A 326 -11.86 9.01 4.99
CA THR A 326 -12.92 8.18 5.59
C THR A 326 -13.48 7.19 4.58
N ARG A 327 -13.69 7.64 3.33
CA ARG A 327 -14.17 6.77 2.26
C ARG A 327 -13.09 5.82 1.75
N HIS A 328 -11.85 6.30 1.70
CA HIS A 328 -10.70 5.66 1.08
C HIS A 328 -9.46 5.71 2.01
N PRO A 329 -9.45 4.95 3.12
CA PRO A 329 -8.32 4.95 4.05
C PRO A 329 -7.01 4.47 3.41
N GLU A 330 -7.10 3.62 2.37
CA GLU A 330 -5.99 3.09 1.59
C GLU A 330 -5.60 3.93 0.36
N VAL A 331 -6.09 5.18 0.25
CA VAL A 331 -5.84 6.04 -0.92
C VAL A 331 -4.34 6.17 -1.26
N ILE A 332 -3.47 6.27 -0.26
CA ILE A 332 -2.02 6.34 -0.47
C ILE A 332 -1.49 5.05 -1.11
N GLN A 333 -1.92 3.89 -0.62
CA GLN A 333 -1.55 2.60 -1.17
C GLN A 333 -2.01 2.47 -2.63
N ARG A 334 -3.28 2.83 -2.89
CA ARG A 334 -3.88 2.75 -4.22
C ARG A 334 -3.16 3.67 -5.21
N LEU A 335 -2.85 4.90 -4.82
CA LEU A 335 -2.11 5.83 -5.67
C LEU A 335 -0.67 5.35 -5.92
N CYS A 336 0.04 4.85 -4.91
CA CYS A 336 1.37 4.25 -5.10
C CYS A 336 1.37 3.07 -6.08
N ALA A 337 0.31 2.25 -6.07
CA ALA A 337 0.22 1.06 -6.91
C ALA A 337 -0.28 1.34 -8.34
N THR A 338 -1.29 2.20 -8.50
CA THR A 338 -2.04 2.35 -9.75
C THR A 338 -1.79 3.68 -10.46
N ALA A 339 -1.60 4.78 -9.71
CA ALA A 339 -1.49 6.13 -10.28
C ALA A 339 -0.52 7.04 -9.50
N PRO A 340 0.79 6.74 -9.50
CA PRO A 340 1.77 7.47 -8.67
C PRO A 340 1.93 8.94 -9.09
N THR A 341 1.56 9.29 -10.31
CA THR A 341 1.56 10.67 -10.83
C THR A 341 0.56 11.58 -10.11
N LEU A 342 -0.47 11.03 -9.45
CA LEU A 342 -1.44 11.78 -8.66
C LEU A 342 -0.94 12.08 -7.23
N MET A 343 0.14 11.42 -6.79
CA MET A 343 0.65 11.57 -5.43
C MET A 343 1.07 13.01 -5.09
N PRO A 344 1.79 13.75 -5.98
CA PRO A 344 2.09 15.15 -5.73
C PRO A 344 0.82 15.99 -5.54
N THR A 345 -0.20 15.82 -6.39
CA THR A 345 -1.48 16.55 -6.29
C THR A 345 -2.18 16.30 -4.96
N LEU A 346 -2.25 15.04 -4.52
CA LEU A 346 -2.79 14.71 -3.20
C LEU A 346 -1.99 15.39 -2.08
N LEU A 347 -0.67 15.26 -2.10
CA LEU A 347 0.19 15.75 -1.02
C LEU A 347 0.26 17.28 -0.96
N ASP A 348 0.20 17.97 -2.10
CA ASP A 348 0.12 19.43 -2.19
C ASP A 348 -1.22 19.95 -1.66
N GLY A 349 -2.32 19.23 -1.93
CA GLY A 349 -3.64 19.57 -1.40
C GLY A 349 -3.76 19.41 0.13
N LEU A 350 -2.84 18.66 0.76
CA LEU A 350 -2.74 18.56 2.23
C LEU A 350 -1.91 19.68 2.87
N VAL A 351 -1.51 20.69 2.08
CA VAL A 351 -0.78 21.86 2.55
C VAL A 351 -1.57 23.13 2.26
N TRP A 352 -1.83 23.91 3.30
CA TRP A 352 -2.34 25.26 3.15
C TRP A 352 -1.26 26.28 3.52
N ARG A 353 -1.15 27.35 2.74
CA ARG A 353 -0.17 28.43 2.94
C ARG A 353 -0.92 29.76 3.04
N SER A 354 -0.70 30.51 4.11
CA SER A 354 -1.27 31.86 4.27
C SER A 354 -0.78 32.79 3.16
N ARG A 355 -1.62 33.73 2.74
CA ARG A 355 -1.21 34.80 1.81
C ARG A 355 -0.38 35.87 2.52
N GLN A 356 -0.57 36.03 3.83
CA GLN A 356 0.11 37.02 4.63
C GLN A 356 1.52 36.56 5.01
N THR A 357 2.46 37.49 4.98
CA THR A 357 3.81 37.30 5.50
C THR A 357 3.94 38.17 6.75
N ARG A 358 4.22 37.56 7.89
CA ARG A 358 4.49 38.25 9.16
C ARG A 358 5.97 38.07 9.47
N GLU A 359 6.69 39.16 9.68
CA GLU A 359 8.13 39.14 10.03
C GLU A 359 8.98 38.34 9.03
N GLY A 360 8.68 38.43 7.73
CA GLY A 360 9.38 37.68 6.68
C GLY A 360 9.06 36.18 6.63
N SER A 361 8.18 35.68 7.52
CA SER A 361 7.73 34.29 7.58
C SER A 361 6.26 34.15 7.20
N ARG A 362 5.89 32.99 6.66
CA ARG A 362 4.51 32.69 6.24
C ARG A 362 3.99 31.49 7.02
N ARG A 363 2.76 31.57 7.52
CA ARG A 363 2.09 30.44 8.18
C ARG A 363 1.79 29.36 7.14
N VAL A 364 2.13 28.11 7.48
CA VAL A 364 1.82 26.92 6.70
C VAL A 364 1.14 25.90 7.61
N ASN A 365 -0.03 25.41 7.21
CA ASN A 365 -0.76 24.37 7.92
C ASN A 365 -0.64 23.06 7.12
N TYR A 366 -0.32 21.97 7.82
CA TYR A 366 -0.21 20.63 7.24
C TYR A 366 -1.33 19.74 7.77
N TYR A 367 -2.14 19.17 6.88
CA TYR A 367 -3.27 18.30 7.23
C TYR A 367 -2.82 16.84 7.21
N VAL A 368 -2.27 16.37 8.32
CA VAL A 368 -1.58 15.07 8.42
C VAL A 368 -2.30 14.05 9.32
N LYS A 369 -3.51 14.36 9.81
CA LYS A 369 -4.28 13.50 10.73
C LYS A 369 -4.37 12.06 10.22
N HIS A 370 -4.97 11.86 9.05
CA HIS A 370 -5.13 10.53 8.44
C HIS A 370 -3.83 9.91 7.92
N LEU A 371 -2.75 10.70 7.80
CA LEU A 371 -1.42 10.16 7.51
C LEU A 371 -0.76 9.54 8.74
N ILE A 372 -1.16 9.96 9.94
CA ILE A 372 -0.58 9.54 11.21
C ILE A 372 -1.44 8.46 11.87
N GLN A 373 -2.75 8.63 11.89
CA GLN A 373 -3.69 7.70 12.52
C GLN A 373 -4.72 7.14 11.53
N ASP A 374 -5.17 5.91 11.78
CA ASP A 374 -6.33 5.31 11.10
C ASP A 374 -7.66 5.86 11.66
N LEU A 375 -8.78 5.35 11.15
CA LEU A 375 -10.13 5.78 11.58
C LEU A 375 -10.44 5.37 13.03
N GLU A 376 -9.78 4.32 13.53
CA GLU A 376 -9.89 3.82 14.89
C GLU A 376 -8.93 4.49 15.88
N GLY A 377 -8.04 5.37 15.40
CA GLY A 377 -7.02 6.06 16.20
C GLY A 377 -5.75 5.25 16.49
N ASN A 378 -5.52 4.11 15.81
CA ASN A 378 -4.23 3.43 15.80
C ASN A 378 -3.28 4.05 14.77
N PHE A 379 -2.06 3.53 14.70
CA PHE A 379 -1.05 3.98 13.74
C PHE A 379 -1.45 3.66 12.30
N SER A 380 -1.42 4.66 11.43
CA SER A 380 -1.69 4.50 10.00
C SER A 380 -0.53 3.80 9.27
N GLN A 381 -0.85 2.89 8.36
CA GLN A 381 0.13 2.21 7.51
C GLN A 381 0.67 3.08 6.35
N ASN A 382 0.22 4.34 6.25
CA ASN A 382 0.61 5.26 5.17
C ASN A 382 2.13 5.42 5.03
N LEU A 383 2.89 5.48 6.14
CA LEU A 383 4.35 5.57 6.10
C LEU A 383 4.97 4.30 5.51
N GLU A 384 4.43 3.13 5.84
CA GLU A 384 4.91 1.84 5.34
C GLU A 384 4.64 1.69 3.84
N TRP A 385 3.46 2.11 3.39
CA TRP A 385 3.14 2.09 1.96
C TRP A 385 4.04 3.01 1.15
N LEU A 386 4.38 4.20 1.67
CA LEU A 386 5.34 5.10 1.03
C LEU A 386 6.77 4.53 1.01
N VAL A 387 7.18 3.87 2.09
CA VAL A 387 8.48 3.18 2.16
C VAL A 387 8.55 2.02 1.17
N ALA A 388 7.49 1.20 1.09
CA ALA A 388 7.39 0.08 0.17
C ALA A 388 7.39 0.52 -1.29
N HIS A 389 6.79 1.68 -1.60
CA HIS A 389 6.82 2.26 -2.94
C HIS A 389 8.25 2.72 -3.35
N GLY A 390 9.05 3.20 -2.40
CA GLY A 390 10.48 3.43 -2.62
C GLY A 390 10.86 4.63 -3.49
N ASP A 391 9.94 5.57 -3.76
CA ASP A 391 10.22 6.76 -4.59
C ASP A 391 10.95 7.86 -3.78
N PRO A 392 12.22 8.19 -4.12
CA PRO A 392 12.99 9.22 -3.42
C PRO A 392 12.47 10.65 -3.65
N LYS A 393 11.61 10.91 -4.64
CA LYS A 393 11.00 12.23 -4.86
C LYS A 393 9.79 12.43 -3.96
N ILE A 394 8.88 11.46 -3.89
CA ILE A 394 7.66 11.53 -3.06
C ILE A 394 8.01 11.66 -1.58
N ILE A 395 8.98 10.88 -1.08
CA ILE A 395 9.38 10.92 0.35
C ILE A 395 9.97 12.28 0.77
N ARG A 396 10.44 13.09 -0.18
CA ARG A 396 10.97 14.44 0.05
C ARG A 396 9.89 15.52 0.01
N HIS A 397 8.65 15.16 -0.35
CA HIS A 397 7.56 16.10 -0.37
C HIS A 397 7.36 16.74 1.02
N PRO A 398 7.17 18.07 1.14
CA PRO A 398 7.09 18.75 2.43
C PRO A 398 6.08 18.15 3.41
N THR A 399 4.91 17.72 2.93
CA THR A 399 3.88 17.01 3.73
C THR A 399 4.42 15.71 4.33
N VAL A 400 5.08 14.90 3.50
CA VAL A 400 5.65 13.61 3.91
C VAL A 400 6.79 13.81 4.90
N VAL A 401 7.64 14.79 4.60
CA VAL A 401 8.71 15.24 5.49
C VAL A 401 8.17 15.65 6.85
N MET A 402 7.13 16.49 6.90
CA MET A 402 6.54 16.98 8.15
C MET A 402 6.00 15.85 9.02
N PHE A 403 5.18 14.95 8.47
CA PHE A 403 4.60 13.88 9.29
C PHE A 403 5.63 12.81 9.67
N ALA A 404 6.57 12.46 8.79
CA ALA A 404 7.63 11.51 9.11
C ALA A 404 8.60 12.07 10.18
N ASP A 405 8.96 13.36 10.08
CA ASP A 405 9.80 14.02 11.09
C ASP A 405 9.07 14.15 12.43
N LEU A 406 7.75 14.42 12.44
CA LEU A 406 6.95 14.44 13.66
C LEU A 406 6.99 13.09 14.40
N LEU A 407 6.80 11.99 13.67
CA LEU A 407 6.89 10.63 14.22
C LEU A 407 8.31 10.30 14.71
N TRP A 408 9.32 10.69 13.95
CA TRP A 408 10.72 10.47 14.33
C TRP A 408 11.09 11.20 15.62
N TYR A 409 10.92 12.51 15.67
CA TYR A 409 11.41 13.31 16.80
C TYR A 409 10.58 13.09 18.07
N LYS A 410 9.26 12.89 17.98
CA LYS A 410 8.42 12.73 19.17
C LYS A 410 8.36 11.30 19.69
N LEU A 411 8.54 10.29 18.84
CA LEU A 411 8.34 8.90 19.22
C LEU A 411 9.57 8.02 19.01
N ALA A 412 10.06 7.90 17.77
CA ALA A 412 11.03 6.87 17.40
C ALA A 412 12.47 7.18 17.86
N SER A 413 12.89 8.44 17.75
CA SER A 413 14.28 8.87 17.99
C SER A 413 14.82 8.46 19.35
N TYR A 414 14.06 8.67 20.43
CA TYR A 414 14.48 8.31 21.79
C TYR A 414 14.75 6.80 21.93
N LYS A 415 13.85 5.95 21.41
CA LYS A 415 14.04 4.49 21.45
C LYS A 415 15.24 4.07 20.61
N PHE A 416 15.43 4.70 19.46
CA PHE A 416 16.56 4.46 18.59
C PHE A 416 17.89 4.84 19.27
N VAL A 417 17.99 6.05 19.85
CA VAL A 417 19.16 6.51 20.62
C VAL A 417 19.48 5.54 21.76
N LEU A 418 18.48 5.14 22.55
CA LEU A 418 18.70 4.22 23.66
C LEU A 418 19.27 2.87 23.20
N SER A 419 18.77 2.35 22.08
CA SER A 419 19.29 1.11 21.47
C SER A 419 20.75 1.26 21.00
N LYS A 420 21.11 2.42 20.45
CA LYS A 420 22.46 2.71 19.97
C LYS A 420 23.45 3.07 21.08
N LEU A 421 23.00 3.69 22.17
CA LEU A 421 23.84 4.02 23.30
C LEU A 421 24.46 2.77 23.92
N TYR A 422 23.66 1.70 24.08
CA TYR A 422 24.18 0.40 24.54
C TYR A 422 25.30 -0.11 23.63
N PHE A 423 25.12 -0.04 22.31
CA PHE A 423 26.14 -0.47 21.35
C PHE A 423 27.43 0.35 21.47
N LEU A 424 27.31 1.68 21.61
CA LEU A 424 28.47 2.57 21.78
C LEU A 424 29.24 2.27 23.06
N VAL A 425 28.55 2.03 24.18
CA VAL A 425 29.19 1.66 25.45
C VAL A 425 29.96 0.34 25.33
N ILE A 426 29.36 -0.69 24.73
CA ILE A 426 30.03 -1.97 24.45
C ILE A 426 31.25 -1.77 23.56
N MET A 427 31.15 -0.96 22.51
CA MET A 427 32.27 -0.67 21.62
C MET A 427 33.45 -0.03 22.37
N VAL A 428 33.20 0.98 23.20
CA VAL A 428 34.24 1.64 24.01
C VAL A 428 34.93 0.62 24.92
N ILE A 429 34.16 -0.28 25.52
CA ILE A 429 34.69 -1.35 26.40
C ILE A 429 35.52 -2.34 25.58
N PHE A 430 35.08 -2.71 24.38
CA PHE A 430 35.85 -3.56 23.47
C PHE A 430 37.18 -2.92 23.08
N VAL A 431 37.16 -1.67 22.59
CA VAL A 431 38.37 -0.89 22.23
C VAL A 431 39.33 -0.80 23.41
N THR A 432 38.82 -0.48 24.60
CA THR A 432 39.64 -0.34 25.81
C THR A 432 40.31 -1.66 26.18
N SER A 433 39.57 -2.77 26.11
CA SER A 433 40.07 -4.10 26.47
C SER A 433 41.03 -4.74 25.45
N GLN A 434 40.93 -4.37 24.16
CA GLN A 434 41.70 -4.99 23.09
C GLN A 434 42.90 -4.16 22.61
N ALA A 435 42.82 -2.83 22.69
CA ALA A 435 43.85 -1.95 22.14
C ALA A 435 44.51 -1.05 23.19
N ILE A 436 43.73 -0.43 24.09
CA ILE A 436 44.26 0.60 25.00
C ILE A 436 45.03 -0.02 26.16
N ILE A 437 44.43 -0.93 26.93
CA ILE A 437 45.10 -1.51 28.11
C ILE A 437 46.34 -2.34 27.71
N PRO A 438 46.29 -3.23 26.70
CA PRO A 438 47.47 -4.00 26.32
C PRO A 438 48.64 -3.17 25.81
N SER A 439 48.40 -1.97 25.27
CA SER A 439 49.47 -1.08 24.78
C SER A 439 50.11 -0.23 25.87
N HIS A 440 49.48 -0.09 27.04
CA HIS A 440 49.96 0.78 28.10
C HIS A 440 51.15 0.20 28.89
N THR A 441 51.12 -1.09 29.20
CA THR A 441 52.09 -1.73 30.12
C THR A 441 53.12 -2.66 29.46
N GLY A 442 53.05 -2.89 28.15
CA GLY A 442 54.01 -3.77 27.47
C GLY A 442 53.95 -5.21 28.01
N ALA A 443 55.11 -5.81 28.34
CA ALA A 443 55.22 -7.21 28.77
C ALA A 443 54.89 -7.47 30.25
N GLU A 444 54.89 -6.44 31.11
CA GLU A 444 54.61 -6.58 32.55
C GLU A 444 53.25 -5.95 32.90
N GLN A 445 52.18 -6.70 32.70
CA GLN A 445 50.83 -6.27 33.04
C GLN A 445 50.57 -6.36 34.56
N THR A 446 49.96 -5.31 35.12
CA THR A 446 49.60 -5.29 36.55
C THR A 446 48.38 -6.18 36.84
N GLN A 447 48.23 -6.62 38.10
CA GLN A 447 47.07 -7.42 38.51
C GLN A 447 45.74 -6.69 38.29
N GLU A 448 45.72 -5.38 38.54
CA GLU A 448 44.53 -4.54 38.35
C GLU A 448 44.12 -4.47 36.87
N GLU A 449 45.07 -4.29 35.97
CA GLU A 449 44.82 -4.28 34.52
C GLU A 449 44.28 -5.62 34.02
N LEU A 450 44.82 -6.74 34.50
CA LEU A 450 44.35 -8.09 34.14
C LEU A 450 42.89 -8.31 34.57
N ILE A 451 42.50 -7.85 35.77
CA ILE A 451 41.12 -7.93 36.27
C ILE A 451 40.19 -7.08 35.40
N VAL A 452 40.59 -5.85 35.07
CA VAL A 452 39.78 -4.95 34.24
C VAL A 452 39.61 -5.51 32.83
N MET A 453 40.68 -5.98 32.19
CA MET A 453 40.62 -6.61 30.86
C MET A 453 39.70 -7.83 30.85
N PHE A 454 39.86 -8.74 31.82
CA PHE A 454 39.01 -9.91 31.93
C PHE A 454 37.53 -9.52 32.08
N THR A 455 37.24 -8.54 32.95
CA THR A 455 35.88 -8.05 33.19
C THR A 455 35.27 -7.44 31.92
N PHE A 456 36.02 -6.59 31.21
CA PHE A 456 35.56 -5.95 29.98
C PHE A 456 35.37 -6.93 28.83
N ARG A 457 36.26 -7.92 28.67
CA ARG A 457 36.10 -8.98 27.66
C ARG A 457 34.90 -9.88 27.98
N MET A 458 34.72 -10.28 29.23
CA MET A 458 33.53 -11.03 29.66
C MET A 458 32.23 -10.25 29.43
N MET A 459 32.23 -8.93 29.65
CA MET A 459 31.06 -8.10 29.38
C MET A 459 30.73 -8.02 27.89
N ASN A 460 31.74 -7.99 27.00
CA ASN A 460 31.54 -8.05 25.56
C ASN A 460 30.94 -9.39 25.11
N TYR A 461 31.45 -10.50 25.61
CA TYR A 461 30.95 -11.83 25.26
C TYR A 461 29.55 -12.09 25.86
N LEU A 462 29.35 -11.90 27.16
CA LEU A 462 28.06 -12.15 27.80
C LEU A 462 26.98 -11.11 27.41
N GLY A 463 27.38 -9.88 27.12
CA GLY A 463 26.48 -8.81 26.71
C GLY A 463 26.20 -8.83 25.22
N MET A 464 27.20 -8.46 24.42
CA MET A 464 27.01 -8.19 23.00
C MET A 464 26.88 -9.45 22.15
N MET A 465 27.75 -10.45 22.35
CA MET A 465 27.64 -11.71 21.60
C MET A 465 26.31 -12.42 21.89
N CYS A 466 25.88 -12.52 23.16
CA CYS A 466 24.56 -13.10 23.48
C CYS A 466 23.39 -12.30 22.89
N LYS A 467 23.44 -10.95 22.94
CA LYS A 467 22.43 -10.10 22.31
C LYS A 467 22.33 -10.30 20.80
N LEU A 468 23.47 -10.34 20.11
CA LEU A 468 23.54 -10.59 18.67
C LEU A 468 23.02 -12.00 18.34
N MET A 469 23.43 -13.01 19.09
CA MET A 469 22.98 -14.39 18.91
C MET A 469 21.45 -14.51 19.06
N PHE A 470 20.88 -13.95 20.13
CA PHE A 470 19.43 -13.93 20.31
C PHE A 470 18.69 -13.20 19.18
N SER A 471 19.19 -12.04 18.77
CA SER A 471 18.60 -11.26 17.68
C SER A 471 18.63 -12.01 16.36
N THR A 472 19.77 -12.61 16.00
CA THR A 472 19.94 -13.40 14.78
C THR A 472 19.03 -14.63 14.79
N ILE A 473 19.01 -15.40 15.87
CA ILE A 473 18.13 -16.58 16.00
C ILE A 473 16.68 -16.17 15.80
N ARG A 474 16.23 -15.11 16.47
CA ARG A 474 14.86 -14.60 16.34
C ARG A 474 14.50 -14.20 14.91
N LYS A 475 15.39 -13.47 14.22
CA LYS A 475 15.18 -13.04 12.83
C LYS A 475 15.14 -14.25 11.88
N THR A 476 16.09 -15.17 12.01
CA THR A 476 16.11 -16.42 11.22
C THR A 476 14.84 -17.23 11.42
N CYS A 477 14.39 -17.44 12.66
CA CYS A 477 13.14 -18.16 12.93
C CYS A 477 11.92 -17.44 12.33
N SER A 478 11.88 -16.11 12.39
CA SER A 478 10.80 -15.31 11.80
C SER A 478 10.75 -15.45 10.28
N ASP A 479 11.89 -15.30 9.59
CA ASP A 479 11.97 -15.39 8.12
C ASP A 479 11.68 -16.81 7.62
N CYS A 480 12.12 -17.83 8.36
CA CYS A 480 11.78 -19.22 8.08
C CYS A 480 10.28 -19.49 8.26
N ALA A 481 9.67 -18.96 9.32
CA ALA A 481 8.24 -19.12 9.59
C ALA A 481 7.37 -18.40 8.54
N SER A 482 7.83 -17.26 8.02
CA SER A 482 7.12 -16.50 6.99
C SER A 482 7.42 -16.94 5.55
N GLY A 483 8.31 -17.92 5.35
CA GLY A 483 8.70 -18.39 4.01
C GLY A 483 9.55 -17.40 3.20
N ASN A 484 10.12 -16.38 3.84
CA ASN A 484 10.91 -15.32 3.19
C ASN A 484 12.38 -15.76 3.02
N LEU A 485 12.60 -16.82 2.25
CA LEU A 485 13.93 -17.36 1.97
C LEU A 485 14.31 -17.09 0.51
N ASN A 486 15.37 -16.32 0.28
CA ASN A 486 15.91 -16.09 -1.04
C ASN A 486 16.94 -17.18 -1.37
N ARG A 487 16.97 -17.65 -2.61
CA ARG A 487 17.96 -18.64 -3.07
C ARG A 487 19.10 -17.92 -3.77
N SER A 488 20.28 -17.95 -3.17
CA SER A 488 21.54 -17.57 -3.82
C SER A 488 22.38 -18.83 -3.98
N PHE A 489 22.84 -19.12 -5.20
CA PHE A 489 23.59 -20.36 -5.51
C PHE A 489 22.95 -21.64 -4.93
N CYS A 490 21.62 -21.78 -5.07
CA CYS A 490 20.82 -22.92 -4.56
C CYS A 490 20.76 -23.10 -3.03
N ILE A 491 21.40 -22.24 -2.24
CA ILE A 491 21.32 -22.28 -0.78
C ILE A 491 20.20 -21.30 -0.33
N PRO A 492 19.24 -21.74 0.52
CA PRO A 492 18.24 -20.85 1.09
C PRO A 492 18.90 -19.92 2.12
N ILE A 493 18.97 -18.63 1.79
CA ILE A 493 19.50 -17.59 2.68
C ILE A 493 18.32 -16.76 3.21
N PRO A 494 18.19 -16.59 4.53
CA PRO A 494 17.21 -15.69 5.13
C PRO A 494 17.28 -14.28 4.55
N ASN A 495 16.12 -13.67 4.25
CA ASN A 495 16.07 -12.38 3.60
C ASN A 495 16.74 -11.25 4.42
N PHE A 496 16.72 -11.34 5.75
CA PHE A 496 17.36 -10.32 6.60
C PHE A 496 18.88 -10.18 6.35
N LEU A 497 19.57 -11.22 5.87
CA LEU A 497 21.02 -11.17 5.59
C LEU A 497 21.38 -10.37 4.33
N PHE A 498 20.40 -10.00 3.50
CA PHE A 498 20.65 -9.11 2.36
C PHE A 498 20.79 -7.64 2.79
N SER A 499 20.38 -7.30 4.03
CA SER A 499 20.68 -5.98 4.61
C SER A 499 22.14 -5.94 5.06
N ALA A 500 22.92 -5.00 4.52
CA ALA A 500 24.34 -4.85 4.84
C ALA A 500 24.60 -4.71 6.36
N GLN A 501 23.70 -4.05 7.08
CA GLN A 501 23.81 -3.89 8.52
C GLN A 501 23.62 -5.22 9.27
N ASP A 502 22.61 -5.99 8.88
CA ASP A 502 22.33 -7.27 9.52
C ASP A 502 23.38 -8.32 9.15
N ALA A 503 23.90 -8.28 7.92
CA ALA A 503 25.06 -9.07 7.51
C ALA A 503 26.31 -8.72 8.34
N ALA A 504 26.58 -7.43 8.57
CA ALA A 504 27.70 -6.98 9.42
C ALA A 504 27.51 -7.41 10.88
N ASN A 505 26.30 -7.30 11.44
CA ASN A 505 25.99 -7.80 12.78
C ASN A 505 26.15 -9.33 12.89
N PHE A 506 25.75 -10.07 11.85
CA PHE A 506 25.93 -11.52 11.77
C PHE A 506 27.41 -11.91 11.69
N CYS A 507 28.19 -11.19 10.88
CA CYS A 507 29.64 -11.38 10.80
C CYS A 507 30.32 -11.08 12.13
N LEU A 508 29.97 -9.96 12.78
CA LEU A 508 30.47 -9.59 14.09
C LEU A 508 30.15 -10.65 15.15
N MET A 509 28.95 -11.23 15.13
CA MET A 509 28.57 -12.31 16.03
C MET A 509 29.53 -13.50 15.91
N TRP A 510 29.82 -13.95 14.69
CA TRP A 510 30.76 -15.06 14.46
C TRP A 510 32.18 -14.72 14.86
N LEU A 511 32.65 -13.51 14.55
CA LEU A 511 33.98 -13.06 14.98
C LEU A 511 34.09 -13.07 16.50
N LEU A 512 33.07 -12.60 17.23
CA LEU A 512 33.06 -12.63 18.69
C LEU A 512 33.00 -14.06 19.26
N ILE A 513 32.29 -14.98 18.60
CA ILE A 513 32.28 -16.41 18.99
C ILE A 513 33.68 -17.01 18.82
N ILE A 514 34.34 -16.75 17.69
CA ILE A 514 35.69 -17.25 17.43
C ILE A 514 36.69 -16.62 18.41
N SER A 515 36.64 -15.31 18.62
CA SER A 515 37.48 -14.61 19.61
C SER A 515 37.24 -15.13 21.03
N CYS A 516 36.00 -15.42 21.41
CA CYS A 516 35.69 -16.03 22.71
C CYS A 516 36.25 -17.45 22.85
N ALA A 517 36.18 -18.27 21.79
CA ALA A 517 36.71 -19.62 21.78
C ALA A 517 38.25 -19.65 21.86
N GLN A 518 38.90 -18.63 21.30
CA GLN A 518 40.35 -18.45 21.28
C GLN A 518 40.85 -17.49 22.39
N GLU A 519 40.01 -17.19 23.38
CA GLU A 519 40.32 -16.17 24.38
C GLU A 519 41.52 -16.59 25.25
N PRO A 520 42.62 -15.80 25.27
CA PRO A 520 43.84 -16.15 25.99
C PRO A 520 43.63 -16.45 27.47
N PHE A 521 42.77 -15.68 28.16
CA PHE A 521 42.45 -15.93 29.57
C PHE A 521 41.81 -17.30 29.81
N ILE A 522 40.91 -17.74 28.91
CA ILE A 522 40.22 -19.02 29.03
C ILE A 522 41.21 -20.16 28.75
N LEU A 523 42.00 -20.04 27.69
CA LEU A 523 43.00 -21.05 27.33
C LEU A 523 44.05 -21.23 28.43
N CYS A 524 44.62 -20.14 28.97
CA CYS A 524 45.63 -20.25 30.01
C CYS A 524 45.08 -20.83 31.33
N LEU A 525 43.80 -20.57 31.64
CA LEU A 525 43.13 -21.15 32.80
C LEU A 525 42.89 -22.66 32.61
N ILE A 526 42.52 -23.11 31.40
CA ILE A 526 42.35 -24.54 31.06
C ILE A 526 43.68 -25.29 31.18
N PHE A 527 44.79 -24.70 30.72
CA PHE A 527 46.13 -25.29 30.81
C PHE A 527 46.81 -25.12 32.18
N GLY A 528 46.12 -24.54 33.17
CA GLY A 528 46.58 -24.47 34.56
C GLY A 528 47.81 -23.58 34.78
N GLN A 529 48.10 -22.63 33.89
CA GLN A 529 49.23 -21.72 34.04
C GLN A 529 48.79 -20.45 34.79
N THR A 530 49.60 -20.02 35.77
CA THR A 530 49.35 -18.81 36.55
C THR A 530 50.19 -17.64 36.05
N GLY A 531 49.66 -16.43 36.21
CA GLY A 531 50.31 -15.18 35.86
C GLY A 531 51.32 -14.70 36.90
N PRO A 532 51.73 -13.43 36.81
CA PRO A 532 52.70 -12.85 37.74
C PRO A 532 52.29 -13.05 39.19
N ASN A 533 53.23 -13.50 40.03
CA ASN A 533 53.04 -13.76 41.46
C ASN A 533 52.00 -14.86 41.80
N GLY A 534 51.75 -15.82 40.88
CA GLY A 534 50.80 -16.90 41.11
C GLY A 534 49.33 -16.48 40.96
N PHE A 535 49.08 -15.32 40.35
CA PHE A 535 47.73 -14.82 40.08
C PHE A 535 47.02 -15.73 39.05
N PRO A 536 45.74 -16.11 39.25
CA PRO A 536 45.06 -17.07 38.37
C PRO A 536 44.78 -16.57 36.94
N LEU A 537 44.91 -15.27 36.66
CA LEU A 537 44.71 -14.72 35.32
C LEU A 537 46.05 -14.40 34.67
N THR A 538 46.24 -14.86 33.44
CA THR A 538 47.36 -14.52 32.57
C THR A 538 46.89 -14.53 31.12
N THR A 539 47.50 -13.70 30.28
CA THR A 539 47.29 -13.68 28.83
C THR A 539 48.38 -14.43 28.07
N THR A 540 49.50 -14.75 28.72
CA THR A 540 50.65 -15.42 28.11
C THR A 540 50.80 -16.82 28.68
N CYS A 541 50.60 -17.84 27.85
CA CYS A 541 50.86 -19.24 28.16
C CYS A 541 51.18 -19.99 26.86
N GLN A 542 51.88 -21.12 26.98
CA GLN A 542 52.31 -21.92 25.83
C GLN A 542 51.12 -22.37 24.95
N GLY A 543 49.96 -22.66 25.57
CA GLY A 543 48.75 -23.02 24.86
C GLY A 543 48.01 -21.86 24.19
N ALA A 544 48.20 -20.61 24.63
CA ALA A 544 47.59 -19.44 23.99
C ALA A 544 48.46 -18.88 22.85
N GLU A 545 49.78 -19.07 22.91
CA GLU A 545 50.73 -18.55 21.92
C GLU A 545 50.42 -19.02 20.49
N GLU A 546 49.99 -20.27 20.32
CA GLU A 546 49.58 -20.82 19.02
C GLU A 546 48.33 -20.11 18.44
N PHE A 547 47.42 -19.65 19.31
CA PHE A 547 46.17 -19.01 18.90
C PHE A 547 46.25 -17.48 18.86
N MET A 548 47.28 -16.86 19.44
CA MET A 548 47.41 -15.39 19.52
C MET A 548 47.35 -14.70 18.16
N GLY A 549 47.96 -15.28 17.13
CA GLY A 549 47.91 -14.73 15.77
C GLY A 549 46.49 -14.70 15.20
N THR A 550 45.75 -15.79 15.34
CA THR A 550 44.36 -15.88 14.84
C THR A 550 43.39 -15.06 15.69
N TYR A 551 43.57 -15.01 17.02
CA TYR A 551 42.84 -14.13 17.92
C TYR A 551 43.04 -12.65 17.57
N SER A 552 44.28 -12.25 17.25
CA SER A 552 44.59 -10.87 16.88
C SER A 552 43.91 -10.45 15.57
N ILE A 553 43.94 -11.32 14.55
CA ILE A 553 43.26 -11.08 13.27
C ILE A 553 41.74 -10.98 13.47
N THR A 554 41.15 -11.92 14.22
CA THR A 554 39.69 -11.91 14.46
C THR A 554 39.24 -10.69 15.27
N SER A 555 40.01 -10.30 16.28
CA SER A 555 39.76 -9.10 17.08
C SER A 555 39.92 -7.81 16.25
N PHE A 556 40.91 -7.75 15.37
CA PHE A 556 41.08 -6.65 14.41
C PHE A 556 39.87 -6.52 13.49
N LEU A 557 39.43 -7.63 12.87
CA LEU A 557 38.24 -7.62 12.00
C LEU A 557 36.98 -7.21 12.77
N ALA A 558 36.80 -7.72 14.00
CA ALA A 558 35.69 -7.33 14.86
C ALA A 558 35.72 -5.83 15.17
N MET A 559 36.89 -5.27 15.47
CA MET A 559 37.10 -3.84 15.70
C MET A 559 36.68 -3.00 14.49
N MET A 560 37.13 -3.38 13.29
CA MET A 560 36.77 -2.70 12.05
C MET A 560 35.26 -2.73 11.80
N ILE A 561 34.60 -3.87 12.06
CA ILE A 561 33.14 -3.97 11.91
C ILE A 561 32.40 -3.13 12.96
N TYR A 562 32.88 -3.08 14.21
CA TYR A 562 32.31 -2.20 15.23
C TYR A 562 32.30 -0.73 14.78
N TRP A 563 33.43 -0.23 14.27
CA TRP A 563 33.54 1.13 13.74
C TRP A 563 32.67 1.34 12.49
N ALA A 564 32.62 0.36 11.58
CA ALA A 564 31.75 0.43 10.41
C ALA A 564 30.26 0.51 10.80
N LEU A 565 29.83 -0.25 11.81
CA LEU A 565 28.46 -0.25 12.32
C LEU A 565 28.07 1.09 13.00
N LEU A 566 29.03 1.90 13.45
CA LEU A 566 28.74 3.26 13.92
C LEU A 566 28.25 4.20 12.81
N LEU A 567 28.52 3.89 11.53
CA LEU A 567 28.00 4.68 10.41
C LEU A 567 26.46 4.76 10.43
N ASP A 568 25.77 3.82 11.08
CA ASP A 568 24.32 3.88 11.25
C ASP A 568 23.86 5.07 12.12
N LEU A 569 24.75 5.65 12.95
CA LEU A 569 24.47 6.91 13.66
C LEU A 569 24.30 8.10 12.71
N ALA A 570 24.74 7.97 11.44
CA ALA A 570 24.51 8.99 10.42
C ALA A 570 23.02 9.30 10.22
N ILE A 571 22.11 8.39 10.57
CA ILE A 571 20.66 8.57 10.46
C ILE A 571 20.11 9.78 11.25
N PHE A 572 20.83 10.23 12.28
CA PHE A 572 20.43 11.43 13.04
C PHE A 572 20.53 12.71 12.22
N SER A 573 21.39 12.74 11.21
CA SER A 573 21.55 13.86 10.31
C SER A 573 21.28 13.43 8.89
N MET A 574 20.22 13.97 8.29
CA MET A 574 19.88 13.69 6.90
C MET A 574 21.02 13.96 5.92
N ARG A 575 21.86 14.97 6.22
CA ARG A 575 23.03 15.31 5.41
C ARG A 575 24.12 14.25 5.50
N ILE A 576 24.40 13.76 6.70
CA ILE A 576 25.43 12.74 6.94
C ILE A 576 24.95 11.38 6.39
N SER A 577 23.69 11.01 6.62
CA SER A 577 23.11 9.78 6.09
C SER A 577 23.13 9.75 4.56
N ALA A 578 22.75 10.86 3.90
CA ALA A 578 22.85 10.97 2.45
C ALA A 578 24.31 10.83 1.97
N TYR A 579 25.26 11.45 2.67
CA TYR A 579 26.68 11.33 2.36
C TYR A 579 27.18 9.88 2.48
N VAL A 580 26.86 9.17 3.56
CA VAL A 580 27.24 7.75 3.75
C VAL A 580 26.67 6.87 2.64
N LEU A 581 25.42 7.10 2.23
CA LEU A 581 24.81 6.37 1.11
C LEU A 581 25.50 6.68 -0.23
N VAL A 582 25.89 7.94 -0.46
CA VAL A 582 26.69 8.32 -1.64
C VAL A 582 28.03 7.59 -1.63
N CYS A 583 28.77 7.60 -0.51
CA CYS A 583 30.01 6.83 -0.37
C CYS A 583 29.80 5.34 -0.66
N GLY A 584 28.74 4.74 -0.12
CA GLY A 584 28.39 3.34 -0.36
C GLY A 584 28.15 3.03 -1.85
N ARG A 585 27.49 3.93 -2.58
CA ARG A 585 27.29 3.77 -4.04
C ARG A 585 28.59 3.97 -4.82
N MET A 586 29.41 4.95 -4.43
CA MET A 586 30.69 5.24 -5.09
C MET A 586 31.72 4.13 -4.88
N LEU A 587 31.62 3.33 -3.81
CA LEU A 587 32.49 2.16 -3.61
C LEU A 587 32.41 1.15 -4.76
N GLY A 588 31.26 1.03 -5.45
CA GLY A 588 31.13 0.17 -6.63
C GLY A 588 32.00 0.65 -7.80
N GLU A 589 32.01 1.96 -8.07
CA GLU A 589 32.86 2.57 -9.10
C GLU A 589 34.35 2.41 -8.74
N VAL A 590 34.70 2.63 -7.47
CA VAL A 590 36.06 2.41 -6.98
C VAL A 590 36.46 0.94 -7.11
N ALA A 591 35.56 -0.01 -6.84
CA ALA A 591 35.85 -1.43 -6.99
C ALA A 591 36.10 -1.83 -8.46
N LEU A 592 35.32 -1.28 -9.39
CA LEU A 592 35.55 -1.47 -10.83
C LEU A 592 36.90 -0.89 -11.26
N PHE A 593 37.23 0.30 -10.77
CA PHE A 593 38.54 0.92 -10.99
C PHE A 593 39.68 0.06 -10.44
N LEU A 594 39.58 -0.41 -9.19
CA LEU A 594 40.59 -1.28 -8.58
C LEU A 594 40.75 -2.60 -9.34
N CYS A 595 39.67 -3.15 -9.89
CA CYS A 595 39.72 -4.33 -10.76
C CYS A 595 40.52 -4.04 -12.04
N ALA A 596 40.21 -2.94 -12.73
CA ALA A 596 40.95 -2.52 -13.92
C ALA A 596 42.44 -2.23 -13.61
N LEU A 597 42.71 -1.53 -12.51
CA LEU A 597 44.07 -1.26 -12.04
C LEU A 597 44.83 -2.56 -11.75
N THR A 598 44.20 -3.52 -11.06
CA THR A 598 44.80 -4.83 -10.78
C THR A 598 45.13 -5.57 -12.08
N CYS A 599 44.24 -5.57 -13.07
CA CYS A 599 44.51 -6.18 -14.37
C CYS A 599 45.70 -5.53 -15.08
N ILE A 600 45.82 -4.21 -15.04
CA ILE A 600 46.94 -3.47 -15.64
C ILE A 600 48.24 -3.75 -14.89
N ILE A 601 48.22 -3.72 -13.55
CA ILE A 601 49.38 -4.09 -12.73
C ILE A 601 49.85 -5.50 -13.08
N LEU A 602 48.95 -6.48 -13.16
CA LEU A 602 49.30 -7.85 -13.51
C LEU A 602 49.85 -7.97 -14.94
N ALA A 603 49.27 -7.24 -15.90
CA ALA A 603 49.74 -7.25 -17.28
C ALA A 603 51.15 -6.66 -17.40
N PHE A 604 51.42 -5.53 -16.76
CA PHE A 604 52.73 -4.89 -16.78
C PHE A 604 53.74 -5.64 -15.92
N SER A 605 53.36 -6.18 -14.75
CA SER A 605 54.28 -6.93 -13.88
C SER A 605 54.76 -8.22 -14.53
N THR A 606 53.87 -8.94 -15.22
CA THR A 606 54.23 -10.15 -15.97
C THR A 606 55.07 -9.82 -17.20
N SER A 607 54.77 -8.71 -17.90
CA SER A 607 55.53 -8.26 -19.06
C SER A 607 56.95 -7.80 -18.70
N VAL A 608 57.09 -7.00 -17.63
CA VAL A 608 58.40 -6.50 -17.15
C VAL A 608 59.23 -7.62 -16.53
N SER A 609 58.60 -8.57 -15.85
CA SER A 609 59.28 -9.76 -15.32
C SER A 609 59.83 -10.68 -16.44
N ALA A 610 59.31 -10.58 -17.67
CA ALA A 610 59.81 -11.34 -18.81
C ALA A 610 60.99 -10.63 -19.52
N LEU A 611 61.26 -9.37 -19.20
CA LEU A 611 62.44 -8.65 -19.69
C LEU A 611 63.69 -9.11 -18.94
N TYR A 612 64.82 -9.11 -19.65
CA TYR A 612 66.12 -9.39 -19.04
C TYR A 612 66.52 -8.22 -18.15
N ASN A 613 66.51 -8.45 -16.83
CA ASN A 613 66.80 -7.42 -15.82
C ASN A 613 68.09 -7.78 -15.09
N GLU A 614 69.07 -6.87 -15.07
CA GLU A 614 70.33 -7.02 -14.32
C GLU A 614 70.17 -6.74 -12.80
N TYR A 615 68.93 -6.80 -12.29
CA TYR A 615 68.57 -6.36 -10.93
C TYR A 615 68.24 -7.56 -10.03
N PRO A 616 69.21 -8.12 -9.29
CA PRO A 616 69.02 -9.35 -8.50
C PRO A 616 68.08 -9.19 -7.29
N SER A 617 67.75 -7.96 -6.88
CA SER A 617 66.81 -7.69 -5.78
C SER A 617 65.34 -7.53 -6.23
N ILE A 618 65.07 -7.49 -7.53
CA ILE A 618 63.71 -7.33 -8.10
C ILE A 618 63.46 -8.47 -9.11
N GLU A 619 63.57 -9.71 -8.62
CA GLU A 619 63.34 -10.89 -9.42
C GLU A 619 61.98 -11.53 -9.08
N GLY A 620 61.14 -11.72 -10.12
CA GLY A 620 59.82 -12.33 -10.00
C GLY A 620 58.66 -11.35 -10.12
N PHE A 621 57.54 -11.85 -10.66
CA PHE A 621 56.37 -11.04 -10.97
C PHE A 621 55.74 -10.37 -9.73
N TYR A 622 55.84 -11.00 -8.55
CA TYR A 622 55.21 -10.51 -7.31
C TYR A 622 55.90 -9.24 -6.80
N VAL A 623 57.23 -9.15 -6.93
CA VAL A 623 57.98 -7.94 -6.59
C VAL A 623 57.63 -6.81 -7.56
N TRP A 624 57.54 -7.11 -8.86
CA TRP A 624 57.11 -6.13 -9.86
C TRP A 624 55.66 -5.66 -9.66
N ALA A 625 54.75 -6.55 -9.24
CA ALA A 625 53.38 -6.17 -8.94
C ALA A 625 53.30 -5.21 -7.73
N ASP A 626 54.08 -5.46 -6.67
CA ASP A 626 54.17 -4.56 -5.51
C ASP A 626 54.78 -3.20 -5.88
N VAL A 627 55.89 -3.20 -6.63
CA VAL A 627 56.54 -1.98 -7.13
C VAL A 627 55.58 -1.16 -7.99
N LEU A 628 54.89 -1.77 -8.95
CA LEU A 628 53.92 -1.09 -9.81
C LEU A 628 52.68 -0.62 -9.04
N PHE A 629 52.25 -1.33 -8.00
CA PHE A 629 51.18 -0.89 -7.11
C PHE A 629 51.59 0.34 -6.30
N GLN A 630 52.80 0.36 -5.74
CA GLN A 630 53.35 1.53 -5.05
C GLN A 630 53.51 2.73 -5.99
N MET A 631 53.92 2.50 -7.24
CA MET A 631 53.98 3.55 -8.28
C MET A 631 52.58 4.07 -8.65
N ALA A 632 51.59 3.18 -8.78
CA ALA A 632 50.20 3.57 -9.05
C ALA A 632 49.58 4.44 -7.95
N LEU A 633 50.00 4.24 -6.69
CA LEU A 633 49.61 5.04 -5.54
C LEU A 633 50.49 6.27 -5.30
N GLU A 634 51.52 6.49 -6.11
CA GLU A 634 52.52 7.56 -5.95
C GLU A 634 53.29 7.52 -4.61
N ILE A 635 53.47 6.31 -4.05
CA ILE A 635 54.21 6.08 -2.78
C ILE A 635 55.64 5.58 -3.05
N TYR A 636 55.96 5.23 -4.31
CA TYR A 636 57.27 4.68 -4.66
C TYR A 636 58.40 5.72 -4.53
N PRO A 637 59.52 5.40 -3.84
CA PRO A 637 60.61 6.35 -3.63
C PRO A 637 61.28 6.83 -4.93
N GLU A 638 61.54 8.14 -5.03
CA GLU A 638 62.15 8.77 -6.21
C GLU A 638 63.58 8.25 -6.50
N GLU A 639 64.36 7.97 -5.46
CA GLU A 639 65.73 7.44 -5.58
C GLU A 639 65.76 6.10 -6.32
N ASN A 640 64.79 5.22 -6.01
CA ASN A 640 64.68 3.91 -6.65
C ASN A 640 64.20 4.04 -8.11
N TYR A 641 63.38 5.05 -8.40
CA TYR A 641 62.92 5.35 -9.76
C TYR A 641 64.09 5.80 -10.66
N LEU A 642 64.95 6.68 -10.14
CA LEU A 642 66.15 7.15 -10.84
C LEU A 642 67.17 6.03 -11.08
N ASP A 643 67.30 5.08 -10.15
CA ASP A 643 68.20 3.93 -10.31
C ASP A 643 67.71 2.98 -11.43
N ILE A 644 66.40 2.75 -11.53
CA ILE A 644 65.81 1.97 -12.64
C ILE A 644 66.07 2.66 -13.99
N ALA A 645 65.92 3.99 -14.05
CA ALA A 645 66.17 4.78 -15.25
C ALA A 645 67.65 4.75 -15.68
N ALA A 646 68.56 4.77 -14.71
CA ALA A 646 70.00 4.79 -14.96
C ALA A 646 70.55 3.44 -15.45
N ARG A 647 69.97 2.31 -15.01
CA ARG A 647 70.52 0.98 -15.27
C ARG A 647 69.94 0.27 -16.49
N SER A 648 68.66 0.42 -16.81
CA SER A 648 68.07 -0.25 -17.97
C SER A 648 66.97 0.56 -18.63
N VAL A 649 67.29 1.10 -19.80
CA VAL A 649 66.33 1.81 -20.66
C VAL A 649 65.17 0.89 -21.08
N PHE A 650 65.44 -0.40 -21.28
CA PHE A 650 64.43 -1.38 -21.72
C PHE A 650 63.37 -1.66 -20.66
N VAL A 651 63.71 -1.53 -19.38
CA VAL A 651 62.79 -1.67 -18.24
C VAL A 651 62.10 -0.34 -17.94
N PHE A 652 62.84 0.75 -18.06
CA PHE A 652 62.34 2.10 -17.78
C PHE A 652 61.20 2.51 -18.72
N VAL A 653 61.28 2.19 -20.02
CA VAL A 653 60.25 2.59 -21.00
C VAL A 653 58.86 2.01 -20.67
N PRO A 654 58.69 0.68 -20.46
CA PRO A 654 57.42 0.11 -20.01
C PRO A 654 56.89 0.71 -18.70
N ILE A 655 57.77 1.02 -17.74
CA ILE A 655 57.39 1.65 -16.47
C ILE A 655 56.90 3.09 -16.68
N ALA A 656 57.59 3.87 -17.53
CA ALA A 656 57.15 5.22 -17.88
C ALA A 656 55.78 5.22 -18.57
N VAL A 657 55.54 4.25 -19.47
CA VAL A 657 54.22 4.05 -20.10
C VAL A 657 53.17 3.66 -19.06
N PHE A 658 53.49 2.75 -18.13
CA PHE A 658 52.59 2.38 -17.04
C PHE A 658 52.19 3.59 -16.20
N VAL A 659 53.17 4.38 -15.73
CA VAL A 659 52.92 5.58 -14.91
C VAL A 659 52.08 6.60 -15.67
N PHE A 660 52.35 6.81 -16.97
CA PHE A 660 51.51 7.68 -17.80
C PHE A 660 50.05 7.18 -17.88
N VAL A 661 49.85 5.89 -18.16
CA VAL A 661 48.51 5.30 -18.29
C VAL A 661 47.77 5.31 -16.95
N VAL A 662 48.44 4.96 -15.84
CA VAL A 662 47.82 4.82 -14.53
C VAL A 662 47.64 6.16 -13.83
N SER A 663 48.71 6.92 -13.64
CA SER A 663 48.69 8.16 -12.86
C SER A 663 48.06 9.33 -13.62
N ILE A 664 48.25 9.41 -14.95
CA ILE A 664 47.70 10.52 -15.74
C ILE A 664 46.34 10.17 -16.34
N MET A 665 46.19 9.02 -17.01
CA MET A 665 44.91 8.72 -17.68
C MET A 665 43.86 8.17 -16.71
N LEU A 666 44.19 7.09 -16.00
CA LEU A 666 43.23 6.35 -15.16
C LEU A 666 42.79 7.13 -13.92
N MET A 667 43.71 7.79 -13.20
CA MET A 667 43.33 8.59 -12.03
C MET A 667 42.45 9.80 -12.40
N ASN A 668 42.78 10.50 -13.48
CA ASN A 668 41.93 11.61 -13.95
C ASN A 668 40.56 11.13 -14.42
N LEU A 669 40.49 9.97 -15.07
CA LEU A 669 39.23 9.34 -15.45
C LEU A 669 38.40 8.97 -14.21
N LEU A 670 39.01 8.41 -13.18
CA LEU A 670 38.35 8.09 -11.91
C LEU A 670 37.78 9.35 -11.25
N ILE A 671 38.56 10.43 -11.16
CA ILE A 671 38.10 11.69 -10.58
C ILE A 671 36.89 12.26 -11.35
N ALA A 672 36.94 12.22 -12.69
CA ALA A 672 35.83 12.66 -13.53
C ALA A 672 34.57 11.81 -13.31
N GLN A 673 34.71 10.49 -13.29
CA GLN A 673 33.61 9.54 -13.04
C GLN A 673 33.00 9.73 -11.65
N LEU A 674 33.83 9.86 -10.61
CA LEU A 674 33.35 10.07 -9.24
C LEU A 674 32.64 11.42 -9.10
N THR A 675 33.12 12.47 -9.75
CA THR A 675 32.48 13.80 -9.72
C THR A 675 31.09 13.76 -10.36
N GLN A 676 30.97 13.13 -11.53
CA GLN A 676 29.68 12.99 -12.21
C GLN A 676 28.71 12.11 -11.41
N SER A 677 29.19 10.94 -10.95
CA SER A 677 28.40 9.99 -10.16
C SER A 677 27.92 10.62 -8.84
N TYR A 678 28.76 11.44 -8.20
CA TYR A 678 28.38 12.20 -7.01
C TYR A 678 27.23 13.16 -7.29
N HIS A 679 27.29 13.94 -8.38
CA HIS A 679 26.25 14.92 -8.71
C HIS A 679 24.90 14.25 -8.98
N ASP A 680 24.91 13.18 -9.79
CA ASP A 680 23.70 12.42 -10.15
C ASP A 680 23.12 11.68 -8.93
N ALA A 681 23.97 11.10 -8.08
CA ALA A 681 23.55 10.40 -6.89
C ALA A 681 23.02 11.35 -5.81
N TYR A 682 23.73 12.44 -5.49
CA TYR A 682 23.42 13.29 -4.33
C TYR A 682 21.98 13.81 -4.32
N SER A 683 21.48 14.21 -5.50
CA SER A 683 20.11 14.71 -5.66
C SER A 683 19.05 13.70 -5.22
N ASN A 684 19.27 12.39 -5.44
CA ASN A 684 18.34 11.33 -5.07
C ASN A 684 18.67 10.70 -3.71
N MET A 685 19.93 10.75 -3.27
CA MET A 685 20.39 10.13 -2.01
C MET A 685 19.80 10.77 -0.76
N GLN A 686 19.46 12.06 -0.79
CA GLN A 686 18.67 12.64 0.30
C GLN A 686 17.29 11.97 0.43
N GLY A 687 16.67 11.58 -0.69
CA GLY A 687 15.42 10.84 -0.69
C GLY A 687 15.59 9.42 -0.14
N TYR A 688 16.62 8.70 -0.59
CA TYR A 688 16.94 7.36 -0.07
C TYR A 688 17.29 7.36 1.42
N ALA A 689 18.03 8.37 1.89
CA ALA A 689 18.29 8.55 3.32
C ALA A 689 16.97 8.72 4.10
N ARG A 690 16.00 9.46 3.54
CA ARG A 690 14.67 9.62 4.17
C ARG A 690 13.88 8.33 4.16
N LEU A 691 13.91 7.57 3.06
CA LEU A 691 13.27 6.26 2.98
C LEU A 691 13.83 5.30 4.04
N ASN A 692 15.15 5.23 4.20
CA ASN A 692 15.77 4.40 5.22
C ASN A 692 15.32 4.81 6.63
N ARG A 693 15.34 6.12 6.93
CA ARG A 693 14.86 6.62 8.23
C ARG A 693 13.36 6.37 8.44
N ALA A 694 12.54 6.53 7.40
CA ALA A 694 11.11 6.26 7.44
C ALA A 694 10.84 4.77 7.71
N ALA A 695 11.60 3.86 7.09
CA ALA A 695 11.51 2.42 7.33
C ALA A 695 11.82 2.07 8.80
N ILE A 696 12.91 2.64 9.34
CA ILE A 696 13.28 2.46 10.75
C ILE A 696 12.23 3.06 11.68
N THR A 697 11.65 4.21 11.29
CA THR A 697 10.57 4.85 12.05
C THR A 697 9.35 3.93 12.12
N ALA A 698 8.84 3.46 10.98
CA ALA A 698 7.70 2.54 10.92
C ALA A 698 7.93 1.28 11.77
N ASN A 699 9.09 0.62 11.62
CA ASN A 699 9.45 -0.54 12.42
C ASN A 699 9.51 -0.25 13.93
N THR A 700 9.96 0.95 14.32
CA THR A 700 10.02 1.36 15.73
C THR A 700 8.64 1.64 16.31
N LEU A 701 7.71 2.15 15.48
CA LEU A 701 6.35 2.48 15.90
C LEU A 701 5.55 1.23 16.28
N HIS A 702 5.73 0.10 15.58
CA HIS A 702 5.13 -1.19 15.95
C HIS A 702 5.49 -1.68 17.35
N ALA A 703 6.65 -1.29 17.86
CA ALA A 703 7.11 -1.65 19.20
C ALA A 703 6.63 -0.66 20.29
N LEU A 704 5.80 0.34 19.97
CA LEU A 704 5.30 1.30 20.95
C LEU A 704 4.12 0.77 21.74
N SER A 705 4.04 1.20 23.01
CA SER A 705 2.88 0.90 23.84
C SER A 705 1.71 1.81 23.48
N ARG A 706 0.49 1.27 23.54
CA ARG A 706 -0.75 2.05 23.30
C ARG A 706 -0.85 3.30 24.16
N LYS A 707 -0.39 3.25 25.42
CA LYS A 707 -0.39 4.40 26.33
C LYS A 707 0.48 5.56 25.83
N ARG A 708 1.66 5.26 25.26
CA ARG A 708 2.54 6.30 24.70
C ARG A 708 1.98 6.86 23.41
N TRP A 709 1.35 6.02 22.59
CA TRP A 709 0.67 6.42 21.37
C TRP A 709 -0.52 7.36 21.65
N SER A 710 -1.42 6.98 22.56
CA SER A 710 -2.58 7.82 22.90
C SER A 710 -2.17 9.16 23.53
N GLY A 711 -1.14 9.17 24.39
CA GLY A 711 -0.59 10.40 24.95
C GLY A 711 0.03 11.31 23.89
N PHE A 712 0.63 10.75 22.84
CA PHE A 712 1.13 11.51 21.69
C PHE A 712 -0.01 12.13 20.89
N LEU A 713 -1.05 11.35 20.54
CA LEU A 713 -2.20 11.86 19.80
C LEU A 713 -2.93 12.98 20.55
N ALA A 714 -3.16 12.80 21.85
CA ALA A 714 -3.78 13.83 22.69
C ALA A 714 -2.96 15.13 22.70
N GLY A 715 -1.63 15.04 22.64
CA GLY A 715 -0.73 16.20 22.59
C GLY A 715 -0.72 16.95 21.26
N LEU A 716 -1.24 16.37 20.17
CA LEU A 716 -1.31 17.02 18.85
C LEU A 716 -2.58 17.84 18.66
N ALA A 717 -3.61 17.63 19.49
CA ALA A 717 -4.89 18.34 19.41
C ALA A 717 -5.51 18.38 18.00
N MET A 718 -5.42 17.26 17.25
CA MET A 718 -5.83 17.19 15.83
C MET A 718 -7.33 17.41 15.59
N ASP A 719 -8.16 17.30 16.62
CA ASP A 719 -9.61 17.52 16.52
C ASP A 719 -10.00 18.98 16.77
N GLN A 720 -9.05 19.85 17.16
CA GLN A 720 -9.32 21.27 17.30
C GLN A 720 -9.34 21.94 15.93
N PRO A 721 -10.37 22.75 15.62
CA PRO A 721 -10.42 23.47 14.36
C PRO A 721 -9.27 24.48 14.29
N LEU A 722 -8.59 24.52 13.15
CA LEU A 722 -7.56 25.52 12.87
C LEU A 722 -8.26 26.80 12.41
N GLU A 723 -8.26 27.83 13.24
CA GLU A 723 -8.80 29.13 12.86
C GLU A 723 -7.92 29.81 11.79
N PHE A 724 -8.59 30.29 10.73
CA PHE A 724 -8.02 31.19 9.74
C PHE A 724 -8.12 32.62 10.26
N ASN A 725 -7.09 33.45 10.07
CA ASN A 725 -7.18 34.86 10.45
C ASN A 725 -8.13 35.62 9.49
N GLU A 726 -8.63 36.79 9.89
CA GLU A 726 -9.57 37.60 9.09
C GLU A 726 -9.09 37.94 7.66
N GLY A 727 -7.77 37.91 7.39
CA GLY A 727 -7.22 38.10 6.04
C GLY A 727 -6.74 36.83 5.34
N ASP A 728 -7.04 35.66 5.90
CA ASP A 728 -6.75 34.35 5.31
C ASP A 728 -7.97 33.75 4.58
N ALA A 729 -9.18 34.27 4.83
CA ALA A 729 -10.46 33.79 4.28
C ALA A 729 -10.95 34.57 3.03
N SER A 730 -10.22 35.60 2.59
CA SER A 730 -10.54 36.47 1.44
C SER A 730 -9.74 36.12 0.18
#